data_AF-A0A1X2HQ78-F1
#
_entry.id   AF-A0A1X2HQ78-F1
#
_cell.length_a   1.000
_cell.length_b   1.000
_cell.length_c   1.000
_cell.angle_alpha   90.00
_cell.angle_beta   90.00
_cell.angle_gamma   90.00
#
_symmetry.space_group_name_H-M   'P 1'
#
loop_
_entity.id
_entity.type
_entity.pdbx_description
1 polymer ?
#
loop_
_entity_poly.entity_id
_entity_poly.type
_entity_poly.pdbx_seq_one_letter_code
_entity_poly.pdbx_strand_id
1 'polypeptide(L)'
;MTSAQKSEASVLPNDWLDCLGRHRTFDITSHELAATRQRFDRAQCLNDDFGRQRHTRLIALRGNDLLVAVGSQIRVLDLDAAKDGWIQIAPELLDAGKTASESNWLLDVPYKTLQTPDIDFDIEALVPNMSGNLLAVVGKQRLAVVSLPRHGFVSPPNGVACKTWILGSNCFTSENTILKTLWHPLSETRTHILVLTTDSILRMFDVSESVDEPEQSFDLCPTQRKASNATQRGGISLVDELDSDEEVVTFTVGGDSHNDSGWEPFNVYYALRNGHVYALSPVIPYKSLVRWNHLDALAFVVDAKTQGLIAKMEENHEETDEAYYFLLRLQSQWLSEVLEAAQDHREKNPKSLNTEVATIHIRSGLMPFPVQRQGPFRCAEDGVSFDPECQVADILFLRSHPLRALVLAFTDGSVRNYILEVDVDPQWKMPRDATHWQRQLLNFQAMTDVLPRATLYERIQLPESGSFGTLLVADPLYPETYYVYSASGVHQVSLAELAKKMAKLDKLYLSQPDEEVFLDAMDEMMSERKSEVQCLVSSETYNANQPEPILGIAVITDIYLTYSLLALTRSYKLVATELSVRHEHAKPAATASNAKRRTETPTLKYEAFSGKPAYTVPEALNAAPLKFAVSADLGGNKPIVINENTLRFMVSTSQKPLEALTKLVGIASSLEQRISVQQQELERQIDTTYKLAQTLEKTVSAKAVKEQDERILQLARRHGKISLRIDSFLRKSMQVHQPELSEDERKWVERMNELQEKVEGPNGYVARMEKLKEQLQRAKSAPARSTAQRTNGLMTSAQSKTLLLQLTEKKRALQEIKQRVEVLQDCLT
;
A
#
# COMPACT_ATOMS: atom_id res chain seq x y z
N MET A 1 25.40 33.26 -20.63
CA MET A 1 24.02 33.78 -20.70
C MET A 1 23.07 32.66 -20.30
N THR A 2 23.08 32.13 -19.07
CA THR A 2 22.73 32.78 -17.79
C THR A 2 21.41 33.54 -17.84
N SER A 3 20.32 32.80 -18.03
CA SER A 3 18.97 33.12 -17.56
C SER A 3 18.08 31.87 -17.59
N ALA A 4 18.58 30.74 -17.06
CA ALA A 4 17.69 29.68 -16.58
C ALA A 4 17.24 30.08 -15.17
N GLN A 5 16.52 31.22 -15.08
CA GLN A 5 15.62 31.43 -13.96
C GLN A 5 14.56 30.34 -14.10
N LYS A 6 14.53 29.45 -13.12
CA LYS A 6 13.39 28.58 -12.82
C LYS A 6 12.11 29.31 -13.17
N SER A 7 11.41 28.86 -14.21
CA SER A 7 9.97 29.08 -14.29
C SER A 7 9.36 28.22 -13.19
N GLU A 8 9.28 28.79 -11.98
CA GLU A 8 8.37 28.39 -10.92
C GLU A 8 6.93 28.57 -11.42
N ALA A 9 6.52 27.76 -12.39
CA ALA A 9 5.14 27.61 -12.82
C ALA A 9 4.54 26.41 -12.09
N SER A 10 4.62 26.43 -10.76
CA SER A 10 3.87 25.53 -9.88
C SER A 10 2.41 25.93 -9.94
N VAL A 11 1.62 25.23 -10.74
CA VAL A 11 0.19 25.18 -10.49
C VAL A 11 -0.29 23.80 -10.87
N LEU A 12 -0.11 22.85 -9.95
CA LEU A 12 -0.69 21.51 -10.05
C LEU A 12 -1.67 21.27 -8.89
N PRO A 13 -2.68 20.41 -9.08
CA PRO A 13 -3.90 20.39 -8.26
C PRO A 13 -3.73 20.07 -6.77
N ASN A 14 -2.57 19.51 -6.38
CA ASN A 14 -2.35 18.91 -5.08
C ASN A 14 -1.35 19.68 -4.18
N ASP A 15 -1.06 20.94 -4.48
CA ASP A 15 -0.23 21.83 -3.66
C ASP A 15 -0.72 21.96 -2.19
N TRP A 16 -1.95 21.53 -1.88
CA TRP A 16 -2.48 21.50 -0.51
C TRP A 16 -1.69 20.56 0.41
N LEU A 17 -1.15 19.45 -0.12
CA LEU A 17 -0.30 18.52 0.63
C LEU A 17 1.03 19.18 1.03
N ASP A 18 1.65 19.94 0.12
CA ASP A 18 2.86 20.72 0.39
C ASP A 18 2.59 21.83 1.42
N CYS A 19 1.39 22.40 1.41
CA CYS A 19 0.98 23.40 2.39
C CYS A 19 0.69 22.78 3.77
N LEU A 20 0.26 21.52 3.83
CA LEU A 20 -0.18 20.84 5.06
C LEU A 20 0.85 20.91 6.19
N GLY A 21 2.15 20.88 5.86
CA GLY A 21 3.24 21.01 6.84
C GLY A 21 3.32 22.34 7.56
N ARG A 22 2.58 23.38 7.12
CA ARG A 22 2.47 24.69 7.80
C ARG A 22 1.26 24.80 8.71
N HIS A 23 0.47 23.74 8.83
CA HIS A 23 -0.72 23.73 9.66
C HIS A 23 -0.35 23.77 11.15
N ARG A 24 -1.18 24.46 11.96
CA ARG A 24 -0.95 24.65 13.42
C ARG A 24 -0.90 23.36 14.24
N THR A 25 -1.32 22.24 13.66
CA THR A 25 -1.23 20.91 14.29
C THR A 25 0.20 20.53 14.60
N PHE A 26 1.14 20.99 13.77
CA PHE A 26 2.56 20.72 13.89
C PHE A 26 3.32 21.79 14.67
N ASP A 27 2.66 22.89 15.06
CA ASP A 27 3.28 23.95 15.83
C ASP A 27 3.72 23.43 17.20
N ILE A 28 5.02 23.47 17.46
CA ILE A 28 5.63 23.03 18.71
C ILE A 28 6.37 24.19 19.36
N THR A 29 6.28 24.30 20.69
CA THR A 29 7.02 25.33 21.42
C THR A 29 8.52 25.01 21.41
N SER A 30 9.38 26.03 21.51
CA SER A 30 10.83 25.83 21.54
C SER A 30 11.28 24.94 22.71
N HIS A 31 10.55 24.98 23.83
CA HIS A 31 10.81 24.12 24.99
C HIS A 31 10.47 22.65 24.70
N GLU A 32 9.30 22.37 24.13
CA GLU A 32 8.88 21.00 23.75
C GLU A 32 9.78 20.41 22.66
N LEU A 33 10.22 21.23 21.70
CA LEU A 33 11.15 20.81 20.67
C LEU A 33 12.54 20.51 21.27
N ALA A 34 13.01 21.31 22.22
CA ALA A 34 14.24 21.03 22.96
C ALA A 34 14.12 19.76 23.81
N ALA A 35 12.98 19.53 24.48
CA ALA A 35 12.71 18.32 25.24
C ALA A 35 12.68 17.07 24.32
N THR A 36 12.01 17.17 23.18
CA THR A 36 11.99 16.12 22.14
C THR A 36 13.40 15.83 21.64
N ARG A 37 14.20 16.87 21.38
CA ARG A 37 15.60 16.68 20.99
C ARG A 37 16.39 15.97 22.08
N GLN A 38 16.37 16.50 23.29
CA GLN A 38 17.07 15.89 24.43
C GLN A 38 16.62 14.46 24.71
N ARG A 39 15.35 14.09 24.46
CA ARG A 39 14.86 12.71 24.62
C ARG A 39 15.55 11.75 23.66
N PHE A 40 15.50 12.07 22.37
CA PHE A 40 16.14 11.25 21.35
C PHE A 40 17.67 11.32 21.41
N ASP A 41 18.25 12.35 22.03
CA ASP A 41 19.69 12.44 22.31
C ASP A 41 20.07 11.71 23.62
N ARG A 42 19.22 11.67 24.64
CA ARG A 42 19.48 10.95 25.91
C ARG A 42 19.32 9.44 25.76
N ALA A 43 18.48 8.97 24.84
CA ALA A 43 18.51 7.58 24.37
C ALA A 43 19.90 7.18 23.82
N GLN A 44 20.80 8.15 23.58
CA GLN A 44 22.17 7.95 23.10
C GLN A 44 23.23 8.04 24.22
N CYS A 45 22.89 8.56 25.41
CA CYS A 45 23.88 8.87 26.48
C CYS A 45 23.72 8.04 27.76
N LEU A 46 22.55 7.44 27.98
CA LEU A 46 22.35 6.43 29.01
C LEU A 46 22.45 5.06 28.33
N ASN A 47 23.02 4.06 28.99
CA ASN A 47 23.07 2.65 28.56
C ASN A 47 21.64 2.08 28.39
N ASP A 48 20.87 2.60 27.44
CA ASP A 48 19.54 2.14 27.07
C ASP A 48 19.71 1.23 25.86
N ASP A 49 20.02 -0.03 26.14
CA ASP A 49 20.45 -1.01 25.14
C ASP A 49 19.43 -1.23 24.01
N PHE A 50 18.16 -0.88 24.25
CA PHE A 50 17.06 -1.02 23.31
C PHE A 50 16.63 0.29 22.63
N GLY A 51 17.37 1.39 22.81
CA GLY A 51 16.97 2.71 22.29
C GLY A 51 16.74 2.74 20.77
N ARG A 52 17.46 1.89 20.01
CA ARG A 52 17.34 1.78 18.54
C ARG A 52 16.24 0.81 18.10
N GLN A 53 15.71 -0.01 19.01
CA GLN A 53 14.70 -1.03 18.75
C GLN A 53 13.29 -0.59 19.17
N ARG A 54 13.16 0.57 19.84
CA ARG A 54 11.86 1.12 20.21
C ARG A 54 11.11 1.64 18.99
N HIS A 55 9.87 1.19 18.83
CA HIS A 55 9.02 1.62 17.74
C HIS A 55 8.50 3.04 18.01
N THR A 56 8.92 4.00 17.19
CA THR A 56 8.46 5.40 17.30
C THR A 56 7.49 5.73 16.18
N ARG A 57 6.28 6.14 16.54
CA ARG A 57 5.20 6.43 15.59
C ARG A 57 4.33 7.56 16.11
N LEU A 58 4.79 8.80 15.95
CA LEU A 58 4.08 9.98 16.47
C LEU A 58 2.93 10.45 15.58
N ILE A 59 2.79 9.89 14.38
CA ILE A 59 1.65 10.14 13.49
C ILE A 59 0.93 8.85 13.14
N ALA A 60 -0.40 8.92 13.11
CA ALA A 60 -1.25 7.81 12.70
C ALA A 60 -2.51 8.34 11.99
N LEU A 61 -3.10 7.52 11.12
CA LEU A 61 -4.35 7.84 10.46
C LEU A 61 -5.49 7.01 11.05
N ARG A 62 -6.64 7.67 11.22
CA ARG A 62 -7.93 7.02 11.48
C ARG A 62 -8.89 7.44 10.38
N GLY A 63 -9.02 6.61 9.35
CA GLY A 63 -9.74 7.02 8.14
C GLY A 63 -9.11 8.31 7.60
N ASN A 64 -9.89 9.39 7.60
CA ASN A 64 -9.46 10.70 7.09
C ASN A 64 -8.96 11.66 8.20
N ASP A 65 -9.00 11.23 9.46
CA ASP A 65 -8.46 11.99 10.59
C ASP A 65 -6.96 11.67 10.79
N LEU A 66 -6.11 12.69 10.73
CA LEU A 66 -4.69 12.61 11.08
C LEU A 66 -4.49 12.88 12.56
N LEU A 67 -3.94 11.89 13.27
CA LEU A 67 -3.57 11.95 14.68
C LEU A 67 -2.08 12.28 14.80
N VAL A 68 -1.75 13.31 15.57
CA VAL A 68 -0.37 13.77 15.82
C VAL A 68 -0.14 13.85 17.33
N ALA A 69 0.87 13.15 17.82
CA ALA A 69 1.31 13.23 19.21
C ALA A 69 2.33 14.37 19.38
N VAL A 70 2.09 15.26 20.35
CA VAL A 70 3.02 16.34 20.73
C VAL A 70 3.20 16.29 22.25
N GLY A 71 4.33 15.78 22.72
CA GLY A 71 4.57 15.53 24.15
C GLY A 71 3.56 14.51 24.71
N SER A 72 2.70 14.95 25.63
CA SER A 72 1.58 14.17 26.18
C SER A 72 0.22 14.46 25.53
N GLN A 73 0.16 15.40 24.58
CA GLN A 73 -1.08 15.80 23.93
C GLN A 73 -1.28 15.09 22.59
N ILE A 74 -2.55 14.80 22.26
CA ILE A 74 -2.95 14.22 20.98
C ILE A 74 -3.80 15.24 20.21
N ARG A 75 -3.31 15.65 19.05
CA ARG A 75 -3.98 16.59 18.14
C ARG A 75 -4.56 15.82 16.96
N VAL A 76 -5.76 16.20 16.55
CA VAL A 76 -6.52 15.58 15.46
C VAL A 76 -6.81 16.61 14.40
N LEU A 77 -6.38 16.32 13.18
CA LEU A 77 -6.65 17.12 11.99
C LEU A 77 -7.56 16.35 11.05
N ASP A 78 -8.67 16.96 10.67
CA ASP A 78 -9.53 16.43 9.61
C ASP A 78 -8.95 16.81 8.25
N LEU A 79 -8.43 15.82 7.52
CA LEU A 79 -7.81 16.04 6.22
C LEU A 79 -8.84 16.42 5.15
N ASP A 80 -10.09 15.95 5.28
CA ASP A 80 -11.16 16.33 4.36
C ASP A 80 -11.46 17.83 4.51
N ALA A 81 -11.51 18.34 5.74
CA ALA A 81 -11.70 19.76 6.00
C ALA A 81 -10.54 20.60 5.44
N ALA A 82 -9.31 20.11 5.55
CA ALA A 82 -8.14 20.75 4.96
C ALA A 82 -8.22 20.81 3.42
N LYS A 83 -8.60 19.69 2.77
CA LYS A 83 -8.77 19.66 1.31
C LYS A 83 -9.97 20.49 0.85
N ASP A 84 -11.07 20.49 1.60
CA ASP A 84 -12.26 21.31 1.31
C ASP A 84 -11.93 22.82 1.38
N GLY A 85 -11.09 23.23 2.35
CA GLY A 85 -10.57 24.61 2.43
C GLY A 85 -9.71 24.99 1.23
N TRP A 86 -8.87 24.07 0.75
CA TRP A 86 -8.08 24.28 -0.47
C TRP A 86 -8.96 24.49 -1.70
N ILE A 87 -9.98 23.66 -1.90
CA ILE A 87 -10.87 23.75 -3.08
C ILE A 87 -11.58 25.11 -3.17
N GLN A 88 -11.87 25.74 -2.04
CA GLN A 88 -12.52 27.07 -2.02
C GLN A 88 -11.59 28.18 -2.50
N ILE A 89 -10.29 28.09 -2.21
CA ILE A 89 -9.34 29.21 -2.38
C ILE A 89 -8.43 29.00 -3.60
N ALA A 90 -8.16 27.75 -3.97
CA ALA A 90 -7.34 27.40 -5.11
C ALA A 90 -7.79 28.10 -6.42
N PRO A 91 -9.09 28.23 -6.76
CA PRO A 91 -9.52 28.95 -7.96
C PRO A 91 -9.07 30.42 -7.99
N GLU A 92 -9.12 31.10 -6.84
CA GLU A 92 -8.71 32.51 -6.72
C GLU A 92 -7.20 32.66 -6.86
N LEU A 93 -6.42 31.73 -6.27
CA LEU A 93 -4.97 31.70 -6.40
C LEU A 93 -4.52 31.43 -7.84
N LEU A 94 -5.19 30.48 -8.51
CA LEU A 94 -4.99 30.15 -9.93
C LEU A 94 -5.22 31.35 -10.85
N ASP A 95 -6.22 32.17 -10.54
CA ASP A 95 -6.55 33.38 -11.32
C ASP A 95 -5.63 34.56 -10.99
N ALA A 96 -5.21 34.70 -9.72
CA ALA A 96 -4.24 35.71 -9.30
C ALA A 96 -2.78 35.39 -9.68
N GLY A 97 -2.49 34.15 -10.08
CA GLY A 97 -1.13 33.68 -10.38
C GLY A 97 -0.21 33.67 -9.14
N LYS A 98 -0.78 33.59 -7.94
CA LYS A 98 -0.05 33.54 -6.67
C LYS A 98 0.21 32.09 -6.28
N THR A 99 1.31 31.86 -5.56
CA THR A 99 1.62 30.52 -5.04
C THR A 99 0.78 30.23 -3.79
N ALA A 100 0.45 28.95 -3.57
CA ALA A 100 -0.28 28.48 -2.38
C ALA A 100 0.38 28.91 -1.06
N SER A 101 1.70 29.12 -1.11
CA SER A 101 2.54 29.54 0.01
C SER A 101 2.26 30.95 0.53
N GLU A 102 1.62 31.84 -0.25
CA GLU A 102 1.38 33.24 0.13
C GLU A 102 0.06 33.46 0.88
N SER A 103 -0.80 32.43 0.95
CA SER A 103 -2.14 32.51 1.56
C SER A 103 -2.23 31.74 2.88
N ASN A 104 -2.75 32.40 3.92
CA ASN A 104 -2.88 31.88 5.29
C ASN A 104 -4.12 31.00 5.53
N TRP A 105 -4.79 30.54 4.48
CA TRP A 105 -6.08 29.82 4.58
C TRP A 105 -6.04 28.58 5.47
N LEU A 106 -4.89 27.91 5.48
CA LEU A 106 -4.68 26.69 6.27
C LEU A 106 -4.66 26.97 7.78
N LEU A 107 -4.43 28.23 8.21
CA LEU A 107 -4.52 28.62 9.62
C LEU A 107 -5.97 28.72 10.11
N ASP A 108 -6.94 28.84 9.20
CA ASP A 108 -8.36 28.92 9.51
C ASP A 108 -8.99 27.53 9.69
N VAL A 109 -8.30 26.47 9.23
CA VAL A 109 -8.71 25.08 9.45
C VAL A 109 -8.46 24.73 10.93
N PRO A 110 -9.51 24.38 11.71
CA PRO A 110 -9.34 24.07 13.11
C PRO A 110 -8.80 22.64 13.28
N TYR A 111 -7.86 22.45 14.20
CA TYR A 111 -7.57 21.13 14.75
C TYR A 111 -8.22 20.94 16.11
N LYS A 112 -8.41 19.68 16.48
CA LYS A 112 -9.07 19.28 17.72
C LYS A 112 -8.03 18.64 18.64
N THR A 113 -7.99 19.05 19.90
CA THR A 113 -7.12 18.41 20.89
C THR A 113 -7.94 17.44 21.73
N LEU A 114 -7.48 16.20 21.85
CA LEU A 114 -8.09 15.23 22.75
C LEU A 114 -7.62 15.52 24.17
N GLN A 115 -8.58 15.70 25.08
CA GLN A 115 -8.31 15.81 26.50
C GLN A 115 -8.18 14.40 27.08
N THR A 116 -6.95 14.04 27.42
CA THR A 116 -6.58 12.76 28.04
C THR A 116 -5.83 13.03 29.34
N PRO A 117 -6.54 13.36 30.44
CA PRO A 117 -5.90 13.76 31.70
C PRO A 117 -5.03 12.66 32.32
N ASP A 118 -5.35 11.40 32.03
CA ASP A 118 -4.62 10.23 32.54
C ASP A 118 -3.28 9.98 31.81
N ILE A 119 -3.01 10.71 30.72
CA ILE A 119 -1.76 10.64 29.97
C ILE A 119 -0.84 11.77 30.45
N ASP A 120 -0.06 11.45 31.48
CA ASP A 120 0.93 12.33 32.11
C ASP A 120 2.37 12.05 31.60
N PHE A 121 2.51 11.19 30.61
CA PHE A 121 3.79 10.73 30.06
C PHE A 121 3.97 11.13 28.58
N ASP A 122 5.23 11.15 28.14
CA ASP A 122 5.57 11.43 26.75
C ASP A 122 5.21 10.25 25.83
N ILE A 123 4.48 10.55 24.76
CA ILE A 123 4.05 9.56 23.79
C ILE A 123 5.23 9.17 22.89
N GLU A 124 5.45 7.87 22.66
CA GLU A 124 6.42 7.30 21.71
C GLU A 124 5.72 6.77 20.45
N ALA A 125 4.54 6.15 20.60
CA ALA A 125 3.78 5.61 19.48
C ALA A 125 2.27 5.77 19.64
N LEU A 126 1.61 6.01 18.52
CA LEU A 126 0.17 6.01 18.34
C LEU A 126 -0.22 4.82 17.44
N VAL A 127 -1.02 3.89 17.97
CA VAL A 127 -1.46 2.71 17.23
C VAL A 127 -2.99 2.64 17.23
N PRO A 128 -3.67 3.15 16.19
CA PRO A 128 -5.12 3.07 16.07
C PRO A 128 -5.55 1.62 15.87
N ASN A 129 -6.70 1.24 16.44
CA ASN A 129 -7.26 -0.08 16.23
C ASN A 129 -7.92 -0.21 14.86
N MET A 130 -8.14 -1.44 14.41
CA MET A 130 -8.73 -1.74 13.09
C MET A 130 -10.16 -1.19 12.92
N SER A 131 -10.85 -0.80 14.00
CA SER A 131 -12.18 -0.15 13.92
C SER A 131 -12.14 1.38 13.87
N GLY A 132 -11.02 2.00 14.20
CA GLY A 132 -10.90 3.44 14.42
C GLY A 132 -11.53 3.96 15.72
N ASN A 133 -12.12 3.11 16.56
CA ASN A 133 -12.79 3.56 17.79
C ASN A 133 -11.84 3.65 18.99
N LEU A 134 -10.72 2.93 18.97
CA LEU A 134 -9.73 2.91 20.05
C LEU A 134 -8.37 3.30 19.51
N LEU A 135 -7.59 4.01 20.34
CA LEU A 135 -6.22 4.38 20.07
C LEU A 135 -5.34 3.90 21.21
N ALA A 136 -4.36 3.04 20.91
CA ALA A 136 -3.30 2.75 21.86
C ALA A 136 -2.26 3.87 21.81
N VAL A 137 -1.99 4.44 22.98
CA VAL A 137 -1.03 5.52 23.22
C VAL A 137 0.09 4.94 24.07
N VAL A 138 1.24 4.73 23.44
CA VAL A 138 2.38 4.04 24.01
C VAL A 138 3.39 5.07 24.48
N GLY A 139 3.76 5.00 25.76
CA GLY A 139 4.94 5.67 26.32
C GLY A 139 6.05 4.66 26.61
N LYS A 140 7.18 5.12 27.14
CA LYS A 140 8.34 4.25 27.43
C LYS A 140 8.01 3.06 28.35
N GLN A 141 7.16 3.30 29.34
CA GLN A 141 6.80 2.32 30.39
C GLN A 141 5.30 2.29 30.70
N ARG A 142 4.50 3.12 30.02
CA ARG A 142 3.07 3.22 30.25
C ARG A 142 2.34 3.03 28.95
N LEU A 143 1.24 2.30 28.99
CA LEU A 143 0.35 2.09 27.86
C LEU A 143 -1.03 2.58 28.26
N ALA A 144 -1.61 3.46 27.45
CA ALA A 144 -2.99 3.90 27.63
C ALA A 144 -3.80 3.56 26.38
N VAL A 145 -5.04 3.13 26.54
CA VAL A 145 -6.00 3.04 25.44
C VAL A 145 -6.99 4.18 25.60
N VAL A 146 -7.21 4.92 24.52
CA VAL A 146 -8.11 6.06 24.45
C VAL A 146 -9.30 5.69 23.58
N SER A 147 -10.52 5.86 24.11
CA SER A 147 -11.74 5.79 23.31
C SER A 147 -11.83 7.06 22.47
N LEU A 148 -11.72 6.90 21.16
CA LEU A 148 -11.83 8.00 20.24
C LEU A 148 -13.31 8.39 20.03
N PRO A 149 -13.60 9.69 19.89
CA PRO A 149 -14.95 10.17 19.57
C PRO A 149 -15.38 9.70 18.17
N ARG A 150 -16.68 9.64 17.93
CA ARG A 150 -17.23 9.31 16.59
C ARG A 150 -16.71 10.28 15.54
N HIS A 151 -16.63 9.85 14.28
CA HIS A 151 -16.27 10.71 13.15
C HIS A 151 -17.18 11.96 13.09
N GLY A 152 -16.63 13.07 12.59
CA GLY A 152 -17.40 14.31 12.42
C GLY A 152 -17.81 15.02 13.72
N PHE A 153 -17.31 14.62 14.90
CA PHE A 153 -17.72 15.25 16.16
C PHE A 153 -17.33 16.75 16.20
N VAL A 154 -18.20 17.58 16.77
CA VAL A 154 -17.90 19.01 17.02
C VAL A 154 -17.05 19.13 18.27
N SER A 155 -15.85 19.71 18.16
CA SER A 155 -15.00 19.96 19.33
C SER A 155 -15.56 21.14 20.12
N PRO A 156 -15.84 20.99 21.43
CA PRO A 156 -16.05 22.15 22.29
C PRO A 156 -14.74 22.95 22.41
N PRO A 157 -14.80 24.23 22.83
CA PRO A 157 -13.64 25.13 22.85
C PRO A 157 -12.49 24.65 23.75
N ASN A 158 -12.76 23.78 24.72
CA ASN A 158 -11.75 23.25 25.63
C ASN A 158 -11.07 21.97 25.12
N GLY A 159 -11.47 21.40 23.99
CA GLY A 159 -11.03 20.07 23.53
C GLY A 159 -11.96 18.94 23.99
N VAL A 160 -11.68 17.73 23.54
CA VAL A 160 -12.66 16.62 23.63
C VAL A 160 -12.25 15.66 24.71
N ALA A 161 -13.07 15.56 25.76
CA ALA A 161 -12.87 14.58 26.81
C ALA A 161 -13.00 13.16 26.24
N CYS A 162 -11.88 12.44 26.20
CA CYS A 162 -11.84 11.05 25.81
C CYS A 162 -11.71 10.17 27.05
N LYS A 163 -12.39 9.03 27.04
CA LYS A 163 -12.20 8.02 28.08
C LYS A 163 -10.85 7.34 27.87
N THR A 164 -10.05 7.28 28.92
CA THR A 164 -8.72 6.66 28.90
C THR A 164 -8.66 5.50 29.89
N TRP A 165 -7.95 4.44 29.51
CA TRP A 165 -7.67 3.29 30.36
C TRP A 165 -6.16 3.05 30.34
N ILE A 166 -5.51 3.01 31.51
CA ILE A 166 -4.09 2.68 31.63
C ILE A 166 -3.96 1.16 31.72
N LEU A 167 -3.37 0.53 30.71
CA LEU A 167 -3.20 -0.92 30.67
C LEU A 167 -2.02 -1.38 31.52
N GLY A 168 -2.15 -2.57 32.10
CA GLY A 168 -1.05 -3.36 32.64
C GLY A 168 -0.21 -2.61 33.67
N SER A 169 -0.84 -1.79 34.51
CA SER A 169 -0.16 -0.98 35.54
C SER A 169 0.77 -1.83 36.44
N ASN A 170 0.39 -3.09 36.66
CA ASN A 170 1.16 -4.07 37.43
C ASN A 170 2.21 -4.85 36.61
N CYS A 171 2.11 -4.83 35.27
CA CYS A 171 3.02 -5.53 34.37
C CYS A 171 4.22 -4.68 33.93
N PHE A 172 4.02 -3.37 33.85
CA PHE A 172 5.05 -2.41 33.42
C PHE A 172 5.75 -1.77 34.63
N THR A 173 6.64 -2.55 35.26
CA THR A 173 7.51 -2.04 36.34
C THR A 173 8.54 -1.06 35.79
N SER A 174 9.13 -0.22 36.65
CA SER A 174 10.17 0.76 36.27
C SER A 174 11.40 0.19 35.55
N GLU A 175 11.59 -1.13 35.52
CA GLU A 175 12.66 -1.83 34.82
C GLU A 175 12.24 -2.31 33.41
N ASN A 176 10.95 -2.51 33.16
CA ASN A 176 10.44 -3.04 31.91
C ASN A 176 9.96 -1.91 31.00
N THR A 177 10.56 -1.77 29.82
CA THR A 177 10.13 -0.80 28.81
C THR A 177 9.38 -1.48 27.68
N ILE A 178 8.44 -0.76 27.07
CA ILE A 178 7.64 -1.26 25.94
C ILE A 178 8.47 -1.12 24.67
N LEU A 179 8.59 -2.20 23.89
CA LEU A 179 9.35 -2.21 22.63
C LEU A 179 8.44 -2.01 21.42
N LYS A 180 7.36 -2.80 21.34
CA LYS A 180 6.41 -2.79 20.22
C LYS A 180 5.01 -3.18 20.69
N THR A 181 3.99 -2.58 20.08
CA THR A 181 2.58 -2.86 20.35
C THR A 181 1.80 -3.00 19.05
N LEU A 182 0.94 -4.02 18.94
CA LEU A 182 0.09 -4.24 17.76
C LEU A 182 -1.30 -4.73 18.20
N TRP A 183 -2.36 -4.35 17.49
CA TRP A 183 -3.68 -4.93 17.68
C TRP A 183 -3.76 -6.31 17.02
N HIS A 184 -4.41 -7.28 17.68
CA HIS A 184 -4.57 -8.61 17.10
C HIS A 184 -5.59 -8.59 15.96
N PRO A 185 -5.25 -9.01 14.71
CA PRO A 185 -6.15 -8.92 13.56
C PRO A 185 -7.43 -9.75 13.73
N LEU A 186 -7.28 -10.96 14.26
CA LEU A 186 -8.40 -11.90 14.50
C LEU A 186 -9.29 -11.53 15.69
N SER A 187 -9.09 -10.39 16.37
CA SER A 187 -9.90 -9.99 17.52
C SER A 187 -11.36 -9.73 17.12
N GLU A 188 -12.33 -10.50 17.65
CA GLU A 188 -13.76 -10.29 17.38
C GLU A 188 -14.23 -8.88 17.75
N THR A 189 -13.89 -8.43 18.97
CA THR A 189 -14.28 -7.12 19.51
C THR A 189 -13.39 -5.98 19.01
N ARG A 190 -12.35 -6.28 18.22
CA ARG A 190 -11.26 -5.35 17.85
C ARG A 190 -10.63 -4.60 19.04
N THR A 191 -10.52 -5.29 20.19
CA THR A 191 -9.98 -4.74 21.45
C THR A 191 -8.81 -5.53 22.05
N HIS A 192 -8.33 -6.59 21.37
CA HIS A 192 -7.15 -7.33 21.83
C HIS A 192 -5.86 -6.66 21.35
N ILE A 193 -4.98 -6.33 22.28
CA ILE A 193 -3.68 -5.70 22.01
C ILE A 193 -2.54 -6.58 22.49
N LEU A 194 -1.53 -6.73 21.64
CA LEU A 194 -0.27 -7.41 21.91
C LEU A 194 0.79 -6.39 22.30
N VAL A 195 1.52 -6.66 23.38
CA VAL A 195 2.56 -5.80 23.93
C VAL A 195 3.82 -6.62 24.18
N LEU A 196 4.91 -6.25 23.50
CA LEU A 196 6.24 -6.79 23.75
C LEU A 196 7.03 -5.83 24.65
N THR A 197 7.64 -6.37 25.68
CA THR A 197 8.49 -5.66 26.65
C THR A 197 9.92 -6.19 26.65
N THR A 198 10.84 -5.42 27.24
CA THR A 198 12.28 -5.76 27.33
C THR A 198 12.58 -7.05 28.07
N ASP A 199 11.65 -7.56 28.88
CA ASP A 199 11.76 -8.86 29.54
C ASP A 199 11.57 -10.06 28.58
N SER A 200 11.42 -9.82 27.26
CA SER A 200 11.16 -10.83 26.22
C SER A 200 9.84 -11.60 26.42
N ILE A 201 8.86 -10.99 27.10
CA ILE A 201 7.52 -11.56 27.27
C ILE A 201 6.55 -10.80 26.37
N LEU A 202 5.79 -11.55 25.55
CA LEU A 202 4.68 -11.04 24.76
C LEU A 202 3.38 -11.22 25.53
N ARG A 203 2.68 -10.12 25.82
CA ARG A 203 1.41 -10.13 26.57
C ARG A 203 0.26 -9.72 25.67
N MET A 204 -0.85 -10.44 25.76
CA MET A 204 -2.11 -10.11 25.08
C MET A 204 -3.13 -9.63 26.11
N PHE A 205 -3.71 -8.45 25.90
CA PHE A 205 -4.75 -7.88 26.76
C PHE A 205 -6.06 -7.76 25.99
N ASP A 206 -7.19 -8.19 26.58
CA ASP A 206 -8.53 -7.86 26.12
C ASP A 206 -9.02 -6.61 26.88
N VAL A 207 -8.94 -5.44 26.24
CA VAL A 207 -9.33 -4.15 26.85
C VAL A 207 -10.80 -4.13 27.27
N SER A 208 -11.65 -4.96 26.65
CA SER A 208 -13.07 -5.03 26.99
C SER A 208 -13.35 -5.80 28.28
N GLU A 209 -12.44 -6.68 28.71
CA GLU A 209 -12.62 -7.58 29.86
C GLU A 209 -11.74 -7.18 31.04
N SER A 210 -10.42 -7.09 30.84
CA SER A 210 -9.46 -6.72 31.88
C SER A 210 -8.38 -5.78 31.34
N VAL A 211 -8.22 -4.64 32.01
CA VAL A 211 -7.18 -3.66 31.68
C VAL A 211 -5.87 -3.94 32.42
N ASP A 212 -5.93 -4.50 33.62
CA ASP A 212 -4.75 -4.71 34.48
C ASP A 212 -4.05 -6.06 34.25
N GLU A 213 -4.81 -7.12 33.96
CA GLU A 213 -4.28 -8.48 33.77
C GLU A 213 -4.33 -8.89 32.30
N PRO A 214 -3.24 -9.48 31.76
CA PRO A 214 -3.22 -10.00 30.40
C PRO A 214 -4.05 -11.29 30.31
N GLU A 215 -4.79 -11.43 29.22
CA GLU A 215 -5.52 -12.65 28.88
C GLU A 215 -4.55 -13.83 28.68
N GLN A 216 -3.45 -13.58 27.95
CA GLN A 216 -2.42 -14.58 27.65
C GLN A 216 -1.04 -13.94 27.71
N SER A 217 -0.03 -14.71 28.14
CA SER A 217 1.36 -14.27 28.21
C SER A 217 2.30 -15.36 27.69
N PHE A 218 3.22 -15.00 26.80
CA PHE A 218 4.14 -15.91 26.14
C PHE A 218 5.59 -15.50 26.45
N ASP A 219 6.35 -16.39 27.07
CA ASP A 219 7.80 -16.20 27.30
C ASP A 219 8.59 -16.58 26.04
N LEU A 220 9.13 -15.57 25.36
CA LEU A 220 9.81 -15.73 24.07
C LEU A 220 11.31 -16.03 24.22
N CYS A 221 11.89 -15.89 25.42
CA CYS A 221 13.33 -15.99 25.64
C CYS A 221 13.84 -17.43 25.43
N PRO A 222 14.74 -17.70 24.46
CA PRO A 222 15.15 -19.08 24.14
C PRO A 222 15.71 -19.84 25.34
N THR A 223 16.48 -19.16 26.18
CA THR A 223 17.10 -19.69 27.41
C THR A 223 16.11 -19.69 28.57
N GLN A 224 15.95 -20.84 29.25
CA GLN A 224 15.08 -20.93 30.42
C GLN A 224 15.70 -20.14 31.58
N ARG A 225 15.06 -19.03 31.98
CA ARG A 225 15.34 -18.40 33.27
C ARG A 225 15.11 -19.43 34.36
N LYS A 226 16.18 -19.88 35.04
CA LYS A 226 16.02 -20.70 36.25
C LYS A 226 15.24 -19.84 37.24
N ALA A 227 14.05 -20.31 37.63
CA ALA A 227 13.26 -19.67 38.67
C ALA A 227 14.17 -19.43 39.87
N SER A 228 14.30 -18.17 40.27
CA SER A 228 15.01 -17.79 41.49
C SER A 228 14.19 -18.31 42.68
N ASN A 229 14.36 -19.59 43.01
CA ASN A 229 13.90 -20.13 44.28
C ASN A 229 14.73 -19.43 45.36
N ALA A 230 14.15 -18.36 45.88
CA ALA A 230 14.63 -17.60 47.02
C ALA A 230 14.63 -18.50 48.25
N THR A 231 15.68 -19.30 48.41
CA THR A 231 16.28 -19.74 49.67
C THR A 231 17.48 -20.62 49.33
N GLN A 232 18.66 -20.05 49.05
CA GLN A 232 19.92 -20.63 49.52
C GLN A 232 20.93 -19.52 49.81
N ARG A 233 21.38 -19.54 51.07
CA ARG A 233 22.41 -18.69 51.64
C ARG A 233 23.76 -18.95 50.95
N GLY A 234 24.47 -17.89 50.61
CA GLY A 234 25.93 -17.87 50.70
C GLY A 234 26.72 -18.69 49.69
N GLY A 235 26.32 -18.68 48.41
CA GLY A 235 27.19 -19.07 47.30
C GLY A 235 27.24 -17.93 46.29
N ILE A 236 28.45 -17.49 45.90
CA ILE A 236 28.63 -16.63 44.73
C ILE A 236 28.23 -17.50 43.53
N SER A 237 26.97 -17.38 43.10
CA SER A 237 26.59 -17.86 41.78
C SER A 237 27.26 -16.92 40.80
N LEU A 238 28.24 -17.41 40.04
CA LEU A 238 28.56 -16.83 38.73
C LEU A 238 27.24 -16.91 37.96
N VAL A 239 26.49 -15.82 38.01
CA VAL A 239 25.29 -15.65 37.22
C VAL A 239 25.76 -15.74 35.77
N ASP A 240 25.24 -16.75 35.08
CA ASP A 240 25.11 -16.80 33.63
C ASP A 240 24.32 -15.51 33.29
N GLU A 241 25.04 -14.40 33.11
CA GLU A 241 24.49 -13.20 32.49
C GLU A 241 23.98 -13.69 31.14
N LEU A 242 22.68 -13.62 30.92
CA LEU A 242 22.09 -13.86 29.60
C LEU A 242 22.96 -13.13 28.59
N ASP A 243 23.45 -13.82 27.57
CA ASP A 243 24.10 -13.15 26.45
C ASP A 243 23.11 -12.09 25.96
N SER A 244 23.49 -10.80 26.01
CA SER A 244 22.64 -9.66 25.60
C SER A 244 22.08 -9.80 24.18
N ASP A 245 22.65 -10.72 23.43
CA ASP A 245 22.36 -11.02 22.05
C ASP A 245 21.13 -11.94 21.87
N GLU A 246 20.68 -12.65 22.93
CA GLU A 246 19.49 -13.51 22.92
C GLU A 246 18.17 -12.80 23.30
N GLU A 247 18.21 -11.48 23.46
CA GLU A 247 17.04 -10.67 23.81
C GLU A 247 16.09 -10.48 22.62
N VAL A 248 14.78 -10.59 22.86
CA VAL A 248 13.76 -10.38 21.82
C VAL A 248 13.52 -8.89 21.62
N VAL A 249 13.65 -8.41 20.38
CA VAL A 249 13.59 -6.97 20.08
C VAL A 249 12.29 -6.53 19.39
N THR A 250 11.67 -7.41 18.60
CA THR A 250 10.49 -7.06 17.79
C THR A 250 9.66 -8.30 17.44
N PHE A 251 8.40 -8.08 17.08
CA PHE A 251 7.46 -9.11 16.62
C PHE A 251 6.51 -8.61 15.53
N THR A 252 5.88 -9.52 14.82
CA THR A 252 4.80 -9.28 13.85
C THR A 252 3.80 -10.43 13.89
N VAL A 253 2.55 -10.16 13.52
CA VAL A 253 1.48 -11.15 13.39
C VAL A 253 1.27 -11.50 11.92
N GLY A 254 0.73 -12.69 11.64
CA GLY A 254 0.50 -13.14 10.26
C GLY A 254 -0.75 -12.59 9.55
N GLY A 255 -1.44 -11.60 10.15
CA GLY A 255 -2.50 -10.84 9.50
C GLY A 255 -3.92 -11.41 9.66
N ASP A 256 -4.82 -11.02 8.76
CA ASP A 256 -6.22 -11.43 8.76
C ASP A 256 -6.41 -12.84 8.16
N SER A 257 -7.52 -13.50 8.54
CA SER A 257 -7.90 -14.79 7.95
C SER A 257 -8.58 -14.59 6.60
N HIS A 258 -7.94 -14.96 5.49
CA HIS A 258 -8.51 -15.05 4.13
C HIS A 258 -8.83 -16.49 3.71
N ASN A 259 -9.60 -16.67 2.64
CA ASN A 259 -10.03 -18.00 2.16
C ASN A 259 -8.87 -18.91 1.72
N ASP A 260 -7.77 -18.31 1.26
CA ASP A 260 -6.56 -18.95 0.75
C ASP A 260 -5.42 -19.00 1.80
N SER A 261 -5.75 -18.72 3.07
CA SER A 261 -4.74 -18.73 4.13
C SER A 261 -4.37 -20.14 4.54
N GLY A 262 -3.11 -20.31 4.93
CA GLY A 262 -2.66 -21.43 5.74
C GLY A 262 -2.68 -21.05 7.22
N TRP A 263 -1.71 -21.57 7.98
CA TRP A 263 -1.60 -21.32 9.41
C TRP A 263 -1.16 -19.88 9.77
N GLU A 264 -0.73 -19.07 8.79
CA GLU A 264 -0.15 -17.75 9.02
C GLU A 264 -0.99 -16.81 9.89
N PRO A 265 -2.33 -16.70 9.78
CA PRO A 265 -3.10 -15.77 10.63
C PRO A 265 -3.02 -16.10 12.13
N PHE A 266 -2.60 -17.32 12.47
CA PHE A 266 -2.42 -17.80 13.84
C PHE A 266 -0.95 -17.73 14.31
N ASN A 267 -0.07 -17.15 13.49
CA ASN A 267 1.36 -17.13 13.75
C ASN A 267 1.80 -15.77 14.28
N VAL A 268 2.66 -15.80 15.30
CA VAL A 268 3.46 -14.66 15.73
C VAL A 268 4.91 -14.93 15.39
N TYR A 269 5.50 -14.08 14.54
CA TYR A 269 6.92 -14.13 14.21
C TYR A 269 7.65 -13.08 15.05
N TYR A 270 8.82 -13.43 15.57
CA TYR A 270 9.63 -12.52 16.37
C TYR A 270 11.12 -12.71 16.07
N ALA A 271 11.89 -11.64 16.29
CA ALA A 271 13.32 -11.63 16.03
C ALA A 271 14.10 -11.25 17.30
N LEU A 272 15.23 -11.93 17.47
CA LEU A 272 16.20 -11.63 18.50
C LEU A 272 17.18 -10.54 18.03
N ARG A 273 17.90 -9.96 18.98
CA ARG A 273 18.91 -8.93 18.74
C ARG A 273 20.00 -9.40 17.78
N ASN A 274 20.42 -10.66 17.91
CA ASN A 274 21.37 -11.35 17.04
C ASN A 274 20.81 -11.75 15.66
N GLY A 275 19.57 -11.41 15.33
CA GLY A 275 18.98 -11.71 14.02
C GLY A 275 18.41 -13.10 13.82
N HIS A 276 18.44 -13.97 14.84
CA HIS A 276 17.68 -15.21 14.79
C HIS A 276 16.17 -14.93 14.85
N VAL A 277 15.43 -15.54 13.93
CA VAL A 277 13.97 -15.45 13.84
C VAL A 277 13.34 -16.70 14.44
N TYR A 278 12.22 -16.53 15.11
CA TYR A 278 11.41 -17.58 15.70
C TYR A 278 9.93 -17.33 15.42
N ALA A 279 9.10 -18.35 15.62
CA ALA A 279 7.66 -18.28 15.49
C ALA A 279 6.94 -18.98 16.64
N LEU A 280 5.74 -18.51 16.95
CA LEU A 280 4.75 -19.16 17.80
C LEU A 280 3.51 -19.45 16.98
N SER A 281 3.00 -20.68 17.08
CA SER A 281 1.76 -21.09 16.43
C SER A 281 1.11 -22.26 17.19
N PRO A 282 -0.21 -22.23 17.49
CA PRO A 282 -1.17 -21.17 17.15
C PRO A 282 -1.33 -20.15 18.30
N VAL A 283 -1.38 -18.87 17.99
CA VAL A 283 -1.66 -17.76 18.93
C VAL A 283 -2.94 -17.07 18.47
N ILE A 284 -4.00 -17.19 19.28
CA ILE A 284 -5.29 -16.55 19.02
C ILE A 284 -5.93 -15.99 20.29
N PRO A 285 -6.63 -14.84 20.21
CA PRO A 285 -7.50 -14.35 21.28
C PRO A 285 -8.59 -15.37 21.65
N TYR A 286 -9.02 -15.37 22.91
CA TYR A 286 -10.17 -16.18 23.32
C TYR A 286 -11.47 -15.78 22.60
N LYS A 287 -11.60 -14.52 22.18
CA LYS A 287 -12.70 -14.04 21.32
C LYS A 287 -12.16 -13.70 19.92
N SER A 288 -12.25 -14.67 19.03
CA SER A 288 -11.63 -14.63 17.71
C SER A 288 -12.63 -14.63 16.56
N LEU A 289 -12.21 -14.07 15.42
CA LEU A 289 -12.98 -13.95 14.20
C LEU A 289 -12.15 -14.50 13.03
N VAL A 290 -12.62 -15.60 12.43
CA VAL A 290 -11.93 -16.36 11.38
C VAL A 290 -12.91 -16.72 10.27
N ARG A 291 -12.51 -16.79 8.99
CA ARG A 291 -13.43 -17.19 7.91
C ARG A 291 -13.74 -18.70 7.96
N TRP A 292 -14.99 -19.09 7.68
CA TRP A 292 -15.37 -20.52 7.65
C TRP A 292 -14.58 -21.30 6.60
N ASN A 293 -14.53 -20.77 5.36
CA ASN A 293 -13.78 -21.39 4.26
C ASN A 293 -12.30 -21.61 4.60
N HIS A 294 -11.71 -20.73 5.41
CA HIS A 294 -10.33 -20.89 5.85
C HIS A 294 -10.17 -22.09 6.81
N LEU A 295 -11.04 -22.20 7.81
CA LEU A 295 -11.01 -23.32 8.76
C LEU A 295 -11.28 -24.66 8.05
N ASP A 296 -12.26 -24.69 7.14
CA ASP A 296 -12.59 -25.90 6.37
C ASP A 296 -11.44 -26.30 5.44
N ALA A 297 -10.79 -25.34 4.78
CA ALA A 297 -9.61 -25.60 3.96
C ALA A 297 -8.44 -26.14 4.78
N LEU A 298 -8.18 -25.57 5.96
CA LEU A 298 -7.15 -26.06 6.87
C LEU A 298 -7.44 -27.48 7.37
N ALA A 299 -8.68 -27.75 7.79
CA ALA A 299 -9.09 -29.10 8.21
C ALA A 299 -8.87 -30.12 7.10
N PHE A 300 -9.29 -29.79 5.87
CA PHE A 300 -9.05 -30.64 4.71
C PHE A 300 -7.56 -30.89 4.44
N VAL A 301 -6.72 -29.84 4.52
CA VAL A 301 -5.27 -29.96 4.32
C VAL A 301 -4.63 -30.84 5.39
N VAL A 302 -4.99 -30.68 6.66
CA VAL A 302 -4.48 -31.50 7.77
C VAL A 302 -4.92 -32.96 7.62
N ASP A 303 -6.18 -33.20 7.26
CA ASP A 303 -6.70 -34.56 7.03
C ASP A 303 -5.99 -35.23 5.85
N ALA A 304 -5.77 -34.49 4.75
CA ALA A 304 -5.04 -35.00 3.59
C ALA A 304 -3.57 -35.32 3.93
N LYS A 305 -2.87 -34.42 4.67
CA LYS A 305 -1.51 -34.68 5.20
C LYS A 305 -1.49 -35.95 6.07
N THR A 306 -2.50 -36.12 6.93
CA THR A 306 -2.59 -37.26 7.85
C THR A 306 -2.81 -38.57 7.10
N GLN A 307 -3.74 -38.61 6.13
CA GLN A 307 -4.00 -39.80 5.32
C GLN A 307 -2.79 -40.20 4.47
N GLY A 308 -2.13 -39.21 3.85
CA GLY A 308 -0.90 -39.45 3.09
C GLY A 308 0.23 -40.00 3.95
N LEU A 309 0.34 -39.57 5.21
CA LEU A 309 1.33 -40.10 6.15
C LEU A 309 0.99 -41.51 6.63
N ILE A 310 -0.28 -41.81 6.90
CA ILE A 310 -0.73 -43.17 7.26
C ILE A 310 -0.38 -44.15 6.14
N ALA A 311 -0.65 -43.81 4.88
CA ALA A 311 -0.29 -44.66 3.74
C ALA A 311 1.23 -44.90 3.64
N LYS A 312 2.06 -43.87 3.90
CA LYS A 312 3.52 -44.03 3.96
C LYS A 312 3.98 -44.94 5.09
N MET A 313 3.37 -44.81 6.27
CA MET A 313 3.68 -45.65 7.44
C MET A 313 3.29 -47.12 7.23
N GLU A 314 2.25 -47.40 6.44
CA GLU A 314 1.87 -48.77 6.05
C GLU A 314 2.91 -49.42 5.12
N GLU A 315 3.59 -48.63 4.29
CA GLU A 315 4.66 -49.09 3.40
C GLU A 315 6.01 -49.23 4.11
N ASN A 316 6.38 -48.25 4.95
CA ASN A 316 7.61 -48.24 5.72
C ASN A 316 7.41 -47.55 7.09
N HIS A 317 7.72 -48.25 8.17
CA HIS A 317 7.48 -47.74 9.53
C HIS A 317 8.72 -47.06 10.10
N GLU A 318 8.79 -45.73 10.00
CA GLU A 318 9.85 -44.92 10.61
C GLU A 318 9.36 -44.22 11.89
N GLU A 319 10.20 -44.16 12.93
CA GLU A 319 9.86 -43.49 14.20
C GLU A 319 9.60 -41.98 14.02
N THR A 320 10.21 -41.36 13.01
CA THR A 320 9.99 -39.96 12.62
C THR A 320 8.59 -39.72 12.06
N ASP A 321 8.10 -40.65 11.24
CA ASP A 321 6.76 -40.57 10.66
C ASP A 321 5.68 -40.77 11.74
N GLU A 322 5.93 -41.67 12.71
CA GLU A 322 5.06 -41.85 13.87
C GLU A 322 5.00 -40.55 14.72
N ALA A 323 6.14 -39.90 14.95
CA ALA A 323 6.19 -38.63 15.66
C ALA A 323 5.45 -37.51 14.90
N TYR A 324 5.62 -37.42 13.58
CA TYR A 324 4.90 -36.46 12.75
C TYR A 324 3.39 -36.72 12.72
N TYR A 325 2.98 -37.99 12.74
CA TYR A 325 1.57 -38.37 12.87
C TYR A 325 0.97 -37.86 14.19
N PHE A 326 1.69 -37.98 15.31
CA PHE A 326 1.23 -37.41 16.59
C PHE A 326 1.09 -35.90 16.52
N LEU A 327 1.98 -35.19 15.82
CA LEU A 327 1.84 -33.75 15.61
C LEU A 327 0.55 -33.43 14.85
N LEU A 328 0.34 -34.04 13.67
CA LEU A 328 -0.85 -33.82 12.84
C LEU A 328 -2.15 -34.14 13.60
N ARG A 329 -2.14 -35.16 14.46
CA ARG A 329 -3.28 -35.48 15.31
C ARG A 329 -3.59 -34.37 16.31
N LEU A 330 -2.59 -33.74 16.91
CA LEU A 330 -2.79 -32.57 17.79
C LEU A 330 -3.37 -31.39 17.01
N GLN A 331 -2.94 -31.19 15.75
CA GLN A 331 -3.48 -30.14 14.88
C GLN A 331 -4.95 -30.38 14.52
N SER A 332 -5.29 -31.61 14.13
CA SER A 332 -6.66 -32.02 13.84
C SER A 332 -7.57 -31.89 15.08
N GLN A 333 -7.07 -32.26 16.26
CA GLN A 333 -7.79 -32.05 17.52
C GLN A 333 -8.05 -30.57 17.79
N TRP A 334 -7.03 -29.71 17.67
CA TRP A 334 -7.18 -28.28 17.87
C TRP A 334 -8.19 -27.67 16.89
N LEU A 335 -8.14 -28.05 15.61
CA LEU A 335 -9.10 -27.58 14.60
C LEU A 335 -10.53 -28.03 14.91
N SER A 336 -10.70 -29.28 15.35
CA SER A 336 -12.01 -29.82 15.74
C SER A 336 -12.61 -29.03 16.89
N GLU A 337 -11.84 -28.73 17.93
CA GLU A 337 -12.30 -27.93 19.07
C GLU A 337 -12.64 -26.48 18.68
N VAL A 338 -11.86 -25.87 17.78
CA VAL A 338 -12.13 -24.52 17.27
C VAL A 338 -13.40 -24.49 16.41
N LEU A 339 -13.60 -25.51 15.56
CA LEU A 339 -14.80 -25.67 14.73
C LEU A 339 -16.04 -25.92 15.58
N GLU A 340 -15.93 -26.78 16.60
CA GLU A 340 -17.00 -27.01 17.58
C GLU A 340 -17.35 -25.72 18.31
N ALA A 341 -16.37 -24.97 18.81
CA ALA A 341 -16.60 -23.69 19.49
C ALA A 341 -17.29 -22.66 18.57
N ALA A 342 -16.93 -22.62 17.29
CA ALA A 342 -17.56 -21.77 16.30
C ALA A 342 -19.02 -22.17 16.00
N GLN A 343 -19.29 -23.47 15.88
CA GLN A 343 -20.64 -24.01 15.67
C GLN A 343 -21.53 -23.74 16.89
N ASP A 344 -21.02 -24.00 18.08
CA ASP A 344 -21.67 -23.72 19.35
C ASP A 344 -22.12 -22.26 19.47
N HIS A 345 -21.27 -21.33 19.05
CA HIS A 345 -21.60 -19.90 19.05
C HIS A 345 -22.68 -19.57 18.00
N ARG A 346 -22.58 -20.15 16.80
CA ARG A 346 -23.57 -19.97 15.72
C ARG A 346 -24.96 -20.46 16.13
N GLU A 347 -25.05 -21.60 16.82
CA GLU A 347 -26.31 -22.13 17.33
C GLU A 347 -26.93 -21.25 18.42
N LYS A 348 -26.10 -20.70 19.31
CA LYS A 348 -26.53 -19.78 20.38
C LYS A 348 -26.98 -18.42 19.82
N ASN A 349 -26.39 -17.97 18.70
CA ASN A 349 -26.63 -16.65 18.09
C ASN A 349 -27.07 -16.74 16.61
N PRO A 350 -28.25 -17.31 16.29
CA PRO A 350 -28.70 -17.53 14.91
C PRO A 350 -29.08 -16.25 14.14
N LYS A 351 -29.10 -15.09 14.81
CA LYS A 351 -29.41 -13.77 14.22
C LYS A 351 -28.17 -13.01 13.73
N SER A 352 -26.97 -13.58 13.84
CA SER A 352 -25.76 -12.94 13.32
C SER A 352 -25.85 -12.84 11.79
N LEU A 353 -25.69 -11.62 11.27
CA LEU A 353 -25.86 -11.28 9.84
C LEU A 353 -24.70 -11.77 8.95
N ASN A 354 -23.56 -12.13 9.53
CA ASN A 354 -22.35 -12.51 8.77
C ASN A 354 -22.22 -14.02 8.62
N THR A 355 -22.73 -14.56 7.51
CA THR A 355 -22.68 -16.00 7.19
C THR A 355 -21.26 -16.51 6.88
N GLU A 356 -20.36 -15.63 6.42
CA GLU A 356 -19.03 -16.03 5.92
C GLU A 356 -17.96 -16.20 7.00
N VAL A 357 -18.22 -15.68 8.21
CA VAL A 357 -17.23 -15.57 9.27
C VAL A 357 -17.66 -16.38 10.49
N ALA A 358 -16.73 -17.17 11.00
CA ALA A 358 -16.83 -17.91 12.24
C ALA A 358 -16.40 -17.03 13.41
N THR A 359 -17.31 -16.86 14.38
CA THR A 359 -16.98 -16.26 15.67
C THR A 359 -16.64 -17.39 16.63
N ILE A 360 -15.42 -17.36 17.16
CA ILE A 360 -14.86 -18.40 18.02
C ILE A 360 -14.73 -17.84 19.43
N HIS A 361 -15.40 -18.49 20.38
CA HIS A 361 -15.29 -18.18 21.81
C HIS A 361 -14.64 -19.36 22.53
N ILE A 362 -13.37 -19.20 22.84
CA ILE A 362 -12.56 -20.22 23.49
C ILE A 362 -12.57 -20.00 25.00
N ARG A 363 -12.69 -21.10 25.74
CA ARG A 363 -12.40 -21.13 27.17
C ARG A 363 -10.92 -21.40 27.36
N SER A 364 -10.31 -20.78 28.37
CA SER A 364 -8.91 -21.06 28.75
C SER A 364 -8.62 -22.57 28.73
N GLY A 365 -7.65 -22.98 27.92
CA GLY A 365 -7.16 -24.36 27.85
C GLY A 365 -7.77 -25.26 26.78
N LEU A 366 -7.99 -24.78 25.54
CA LEU A 366 -8.26 -25.64 24.36
C LEU A 366 -7.36 -26.88 24.38
N MET A 367 -6.06 -26.64 24.33
CA MET A 367 -5.06 -27.67 24.46
C MET A 367 -4.51 -27.70 25.89
N PRO A 368 -4.25 -28.89 26.45
CA PRO A 368 -3.64 -29.03 27.77
C PRO A 368 -2.16 -28.62 27.79
N PHE A 369 -1.57 -28.38 26.62
CA PHE A 369 -0.16 -28.07 26.43
C PHE A 369 0.02 -26.61 26.00
N PRO A 370 1.02 -25.89 26.52
CA PRO A 370 1.32 -24.53 26.07
C PRO A 370 1.95 -24.55 24.67
N VAL A 371 1.82 -23.45 23.93
CA VAL A 371 2.39 -23.29 22.59
C VAL A 371 3.92 -23.38 22.65
N GLN A 372 4.50 -24.10 21.68
CA GLN A 372 5.95 -24.29 21.56
C GLN A 372 6.55 -23.17 20.70
N ARG A 373 7.72 -22.68 21.12
CA ARG A 373 8.56 -21.78 20.31
C ARG A 373 9.25 -22.58 19.22
N GLN A 374 9.15 -22.11 17.99
CA GLN A 374 9.70 -22.76 16.81
C GLN A 374 10.83 -21.91 16.24
N GLY A 375 12.06 -22.43 16.29
CA GLY A 375 13.23 -21.76 15.77
C GLY A 375 14.53 -22.20 16.48
N PRO A 376 15.67 -21.60 16.11
CA PRO A 376 15.79 -20.50 15.14
C PRO A 376 15.46 -20.97 13.70
N PHE A 377 14.95 -20.05 12.88
CA PHE A 377 14.65 -20.33 11.47
C PHE A 377 15.93 -20.72 10.72
N ARG A 378 15.82 -21.71 9.85
CA ARG A 378 16.90 -22.10 8.94
C ARG A 378 16.90 -21.13 7.76
N CYS A 379 17.87 -20.22 7.78
CA CYS A 379 18.13 -19.32 6.67
C CYS A 379 19.08 -20.00 5.67
N ALA A 380 18.60 -20.29 4.45
CA ALA A 380 19.48 -20.74 3.38
C ALA A 380 20.34 -19.55 2.91
N GLU A 381 21.66 -19.69 3.11
CA GLU A 381 22.76 -18.73 2.92
C GLU A 381 23.06 -17.78 4.10
N ASP A 382 24.18 -18.06 4.78
CA ASP A 382 25.06 -17.08 5.44
C ASP A 382 26.53 -17.52 5.21
N GLY A 383 27.10 -17.14 4.06
CA GLY A 383 28.55 -17.11 3.85
C GLY A 383 29.17 -15.82 4.42
N VAL A 384 28.41 -15.02 5.15
CA VAL A 384 28.80 -13.74 5.72
C VAL A 384 28.69 -13.88 7.23
N SER A 385 29.81 -13.68 7.92
CA SER A 385 29.87 -13.57 9.37
C SER A 385 28.81 -12.56 9.84
N PHE A 386 27.95 -12.95 10.77
CA PHE A 386 27.13 -12.00 11.52
C PHE A 386 28.07 -10.95 12.10
N ASP A 387 27.93 -9.70 11.67
CA ASP A 387 28.69 -8.60 12.25
C ASP A 387 28.07 -8.34 13.63
N PRO A 388 28.79 -8.56 14.75
CA PRO A 388 28.22 -8.42 16.09
C PRO A 388 27.72 -6.99 16.39
N GLU A 389 28.15 -6.00 15.60
CA GLU A 389 27.63 -4.63 15.69
C GLU A 389 26.25 -4.45 15.02
N CYS A 390 25.84 -5.35 14.13
CA CYS A 390 24.62 -5.26 13.34
C CYS A 390 23.44 -5.97 14.03
N GLN A 391 22.64 -5.19 14.76
CA GLN A 391 21.48 -5.69 15.52
C GLN A 391 20.17 -5.50 14.74
N VAL A 392 19.18 -6.37 14.97
CA VAL A 392 17.82 -6.21 14.43
C VAL A 392 17.13 -5.00 15.07
N ALA A 393 16.44 -4.22 14.25
CA ALA A 393 15.61 -3.09 14.64
C ALA A 393 14.11 -3.39 14.53
N ASP A 394 13.65 -4.00 13.43
CA ASP A 394 12.22 -4.29 13.23
C ASP A 394 11.97 -5.53 12.33
N ILE A 395 10.78 -6.11 12.45
CA ILE A 395 10.29 -7.24 11.64
C ILE A 395 8.89 -6.94 11.10
N LEU A 396 8.65 -7.31 9.84
CA LEU A 396 7.36 -7.18 9.17
C LEU A 396 7.04 -8.45 8.38
N PHE A 397 5.81 -8.94 8.49
CA PHE A 397 5.29 -10.03 7.67
C PHE A 397 4.44 -9.45 6.54
N LEU A 398 4.74 -9.85 5.30
CA LEU A 398 4.02 -9.45 4.10
C LEU A 398 3.35 -10.67 3.48
N ARG A 399 2.06 -10.53 3.18
CA ARG A 399 1.25 -11.58 2.59
C ARG A 399 0.62 -11.11 1.30
N SER A 400 1.06 -11.66 0.17
CA SER A 400 0.47 -11.43 -1.14
C SER A 400 0.45 -12.74 -1.91
N HIS A 401 -0.69 -13.44 -1.98
CA HIS A 401 -0.75 -14.77 -2.60
C HIS A 401 -0.12 -14.81 -4.01
N PRO A 402 0.85 -15.73 -4.30
CA PRO A 402 1.39 -16.80 -3.45
C PRO A 402 2.65 -16.44 -2.61
N LEU A 403 3.11 -15.19 -2.64
CA LEU A 403 4.25 -14.68 -1.87
C LEU A 403 3.93 -14.52 -0.37
N ARG A 404 4.74 -15.17 0.47
CA ARG A 404 4.83 -14.94 1.92
C ARG A 404 6.26 -14.54 2.26
N ALA A 405 6.44 -13.33 2.79
CA ALA A 405 7.77 -12.79 3.04
C ALA A 405 7.90 -12.25 4.47
N LEU A 406 9.06 -12.49 5.09
CA LEU A 406 9.49 -11.85 6.32
C LEU A 406 10.58 -10.84 6.00
N VAL A 407 10.36 -9.60 6.41
CA VAL A 407 11.30 -8.50 6.23
C VAL A 407 11.94 -8.18 7.57
N LEU A 408 13.27 -8.22 7.63
CA LEU A 408 14.06 -7.79 8.79
C LEU A 408 14.78 -6.48 8.47
N ALA A 409 14.57 -5.48 9.32
CA ALA A 409 15.34 -4.25 9.31
C ALA A 409 16.43 -4.30 10.39
N PHE A 410 17.63 -3.89 10.04
CA PHE A 410 18.77 -3.83 10.93
C PHE A 410 19.17 -2.39 11.26
N THR A 411 19.92 -2.24 12.34
CA THR A 411 20.43 -0.97 12.86
C THR A 411 21.48 -0.32 11.96
N ASP A 412 22.15 -1.08 11.10
CA ASP A 412 23.09 -0.58 10.08
C ASP A 412 22.37 0.01 8.84
N GLY A 413 21.03 0.02 8.82
CA GLY A 413 20.23 0.41 7.66
C GLY A 413 20.09 -0.69 6.61
N SER A 414 20.60 -1.90 6.86
CA SER A 414 20.35 -3.03 5.98
C SER A 414 18.94 -3.59 6.19
N VAL A 415 18.28 -3.94 5.09
CA VAL A 415 16.97 -4.60 5.08
C VAL A 415 17.12 -5.93 4.34
N ARG A 416 16.68 -7.01 4.96
CA ARG A 416 16.79 -8.36 4.43
C ARG A 416 15.39 -8.91 4.19
N ASN A 417 15.10 -9.28 2.95
CA ASN A 417 13.82 -9.87 2.55
C ASN A 417 13.97 -11.39 2.50
N TYR A 418 13.25 -12.10 3.36
CA TYR A 418 13.22 -13.56 3.42
C TYR A 418 11.91 -14.09 2.85
N ILE A 419 11.97 -15.10 1.99
CA ILE A 419 10.80 -15.82 1.48
C ILE A 419 10.58 -17.05 2.37
N LEU A 420 9.36 -17.26 2.84
CA LEU A 420 8.99 -18.47 3.58
C LEU A 420 8.72 -19.62 2.60
N GLU A 421 9.47 -20.72 2.74
CA GLU A 421 9.32 -21.90 1.87
C GLU A 421 8.07 -22.71 2.24
N VAL A 422 7.77 -22.81 3.53
CA VAL A 422 6.67 -23.60 4.08
C VAL A 422 6.00 -22.79 5.19
N ASP A 423 4.69 -22.93 5.32
CA ASP A 423 3.95 -22.33 6.43
C ASP A 423 4.39 -22.94 7.76
N VAL A 424 4.47 -22.11 8.80
CA VAL A 424 4.81 -22.59 10.14
C VAL A 424 3.60 -23.32 10.72
N ASP A 425 3.72 -24.64 10.80
CA ASP A 425 2.72 -25.53 11.38
C ASP A 425 2.63 -25.35 12.91
N PRO A 426 1.45 -25.47 13.52
CA PRO A 426 1.28 -25.31 14.97
C PRO A 426 1.96 -26.41 15.77
N GLN A 427 2.62 -26.03 16.87
CA GLN A 427 3.36 -26.93 17.75
C GLN A 427 3.11 -26.60 19.23
N TRP A 428 3.12 -27.64 20.07
CA TRP A 428 2.93 -27.52 21.52
C TRP A 428 4.08 -28.13 22.29
N LYS A 429 4.35 -27.56 23.47
CA LYS A 429 5.42 -27.97 24.36
C LYS A 429 4.99 -29.16 25.19
N MET A 430 5.72 -30.26 25.07
CA MET A 430 5.45 -31.46 25.85
C MET A 430 5.95 -31.32 27.30
N PRO A 431 5.23 -31.91 28.29
CA PRO A 431 5.63 -31.88 29.69
C PRO A 431 6.93 -32.67 29.92
N ARG A 432 7.66 -32.36 31.01
CA ARG A 432 8.91 -33.05 31.35
C ARG A 432 8.69 -34.52 31.70
N ASP A 433 7.55 -34.85 32.32
CA ASP A 433 7.12 -36.22 32.61
C ASP A 433 6.42 -36.84 31.39
N ALA A 434 7.13 -36.86 30.27
CA ALA A 434 6.59 -37.24 28.97
C ALA A 434 6.32 -38.75 28.86
N THR A 435 5.16 -39.12 28.30
CA THR A 435 4.86 -40.47 27.80
C THR A 435 5.76 -40.83 26.60
N HIS A 436 5.73 -42.08 26.14
CA HIS A 436 6.55 -42.53 25.01
C HIS A 436 6.38 -41.65 23.76
N TRP A 437 5.12 -41.47 23.31
CA TRP A 437 4.80 -40.66 22.14
C TRP A 437 5.19 -39.18 22.31
N GLN A 438 5.09 -38.65 23.53
CA GLN A 438 5.49 -37.27 23.83
C GLN A 438 7.01 -37.08 23.74
N ARG A 439 7.81 -38.08 24.13
CA ARG A 439 9.27 -38.05 23.96
C ARG A 439 9.67 -38.17 22.49
N GLN A 440 9.01 -39.04 21.73
CA GLN A 440 9.21 -39.14 20.28
C GLN A 440 8.91 -37.81 19.60
N LEU A 441 7.78 -37.18 19.92
CA LEU A 441 7.40 -35.88 19.39
C LEU A 441 8.39 -34.77 19.78
N LEU A 442 8.86 -34.76 21.04
CA LEU A 442 9.86 -33.80 21.50
C LEU A 442 11.17 -33.92 20.71
N ASN A 443 11.63 -35.15 20.47
CA ASN A 443 12.83 -35.41 19.69
C ASN A 443 12.63 -34.98 18.24
N PHE A 444 11.46 -35.26 17.65
CA PHE A 444 11.10 -34.84 16.29
C PHE A 444 11.06 -33.31 16.14
N GLN A 445 10.39 -32.60 17.06
CA GLN A 445 10.33 -31.13 17.06
C GLN A 445 11.72 -30.48 17.24
N ALA A 446 12.68 -31.18 17.85
CA ALA A 446 14.06 -30.73 18.00
C ALA A 446 14.95 -31.06 16.78
N MET A 447 14.46 -31.83 15.81
CA MET A 447 15.23 -32.15 14.61
C MET A 447 15.41 -30.92 13.73
N THR A 448 16.62 -30.76 13.18
CA THR A 448 16.98 -29.64 12.31
C THR A 448 16.07 -29.57 11.07
N ASP A 449 15.56 -30.69 10.58
CA ASP A 449 14.73 -30.73 9.37
C ASP A 449 13.27 -30.29 9.60
N VAL A 450 12.83 -30.25 10.85
CA VAL A 450 11.47 -29.80 11.25
C VAL A 450 11.44 -28.30 11.57
N LEU A 451 12.61 -27.66 11.72
CA LEU A 451 12.69 -26.23 11.98
C LEU A 451 12.15 -25.41 10.78
N PRO A 452 11.44 -24.29 11.04
CA PRO A 452 10.97 -23.41 9.99
C PRO A 452 12.09 -22.95 9.05
N ARG A 453 11.79 -22.86 7.75
CA ARG A 453 12.77 -22.52 6.70
C ARG A 453 12.41 -21.20 6.04
N ALA A 454 13.42 -20.36 5.88
CA ALA A 454 13.32 -19.09 5.18
C ALA A 454 14.52 -18.92 4.26
N THR A 455 14.31 -18.39 3.06
CA THR A 455 15.39 -18.20 2.09
C THR A 455 15.60 -16.72 1.86
N LEU A 456 16.85 -16.27 2.01
CA LEU A 456 17.20 -14.87 1.80
C LEU A 456 17.07 -14.54 0.30
N TYR A 457 16.08 -13.72 -0.04
CA TYR A 457 15.87 -13.28 -1.41
C TYR A 457 16.86 -12.18 -1.80
N GLU A 458 16.93 -11.11 -0.99
CA GLU A 458 17.85 -10.00 -1.22
C GLU A 458 18.23 -9.27 0.07
N ARG A 459 19.38 -8.60 0.03
CA ARG A 459 19.82 -7.63 1.02
C ARG A 459 19.87 -6.25 0.37
N ILE A 460 19.11 -5.33 0.91
CA ILE A 460 19.08 -3.92 0.50
C ILE A 460 19.87 -3.13 1.52
N GLN A 461 20.93 -2.44 1.09
CA GLN A 461 21.66 -1.51 1.95
C GLN A 461 21.12 -0.11 1.74
N LEU A 462 20.48 0.46 2.77
CA LEU A 462 20.07 1.86 2.79
C LEU A 462 21.17 2.73 3.42
N PRO A 463 21.15 4.06 3.21
CA PRO A 463 22.11 4.96 3.84
C PRO A 463 22.03 4.82 5.36
N GLU A 464 23.20 4.72 6.00
CA GLU A 464 23.35 4.35 7.41
C GLU A 464 22.41 5.15 8.31
N SER A 465 21.61 4.40 9.07
CA SER A 465 20.87 4.94 10.19
C SER A 465 21.89 5.30 11.27
N GLY A 466 21.94 6.58 11.65
CA GLY A 466 22.76 7.02 12.78
C GLY A 466 22.25 6.46 14.11
N SER A 467 22.01 7.32 15.09
CA SER A 467 21.53 6.89 16.41
C SER A 467 20.08 6.39 16.47
N PHE A 468 19.33 6.37 15.36
CA PHE A 468 17.91 6.04 15.31
C PHE A 468 17.67 4.68 14.67
N GLY A 469 16.67 3.95 15.16
CA GLY A 469 16.24 2.67 14.59
C GLY A 469 15.71 2.79 13.16
N THR A 470 15.80 1.67 12.44
CA THR A 470 15.16 1.48 11.14
C THR A 470 13.83 0.77 11.36
N LEU A 471 12.70 1.39 10.98
CA LEU A 471 11.35 0.89 11.24
C LEU A 471 10.62 0.55 9.94
N LEU A 472 9.71 -0.43 10.00
CA LEU A 472 8.99 -0.98 8.85
C LEU A 472 7.48 -0.74 8.96
N VAL A 473 6.84 -0.40 7.84
CA VAL A 473 5.36 -0.31 7.74
C VAL A 473 4.92 -0.92 6.41
N ALA A 474 3.95 -1.84 6.46
CA ALA A 474 3.32 -2.37 5.26
C ALA A 474 2.44 -1.31 4.59
N ASP A 475 2.39 -1.32 3.26
CA ASP A 475 1.44 -0.50 2.53
C ASP A 475 0.01 -1.05 2.68
N PRO A 476 -0.98 -0.20 3.03
CA PRO A 476 -2.38 -0.63 3.17
C PRO A 476 -3.08 -0.97 1.84
N LEU A 477 -2.59 -0.50 0.69
CA LEU A 477 -3.22 -0.73 -0.63
C LEU A 477 -2.56 -1.91 -1.38
N TYR A 478 -1.23 -2.02 -1.30
CA TYR A 478 -0.42 -3.02 -1.99
C TYR A 478 0.31 -3.92 -0.98
N PRO A 479 -0.19 -5.13 -0.68
CA PRO A 479 0.38 -6.00 0.37
C PRO A 479 1.82 -6.45 0.14
N GLU A 480 2.31 -6.40 -1.11
CA GLU A 480 3.68 -6.68 -1.51
C GLU A 480 4.64 -5.49 -1.36
N THR A 481 4.16 -4.33 -0.90
CA THR A 481 4.93 -3.09 -0.76
C THR A 481 5.05 -2.70 0.69
N TYR A 482 6.22 -2.20 1.06
CA TYR A 482 6.44 -1.68 2.40
C TYR A 482 7.34 -0.43 2.36
N TYR A 483 7.28 0.33 3.44
CA TYR A 483 8.08 1.52 3.66
C TYR A 483 9.08 1.27 4.78
N VAL A 484 10.30 1.73 4.54
CA VAL A 484 11.39 1.76 5.51
C VAL A 484 11.63 3.22 5.85
N TYR A 485 11.47 3.59 7.12
CA TYR A 485 11.80 4.93 7.58
C TYR A 485 12.86 4.88 8.67
N SER A 486 13.84 5.77 8.54
CA SER A 486 15.01 5.82 9.41
C SER A 486 15.53 7.24 9.56
N ALA A 487 16.76 7.41 10.08
CA ALA A 487 17.42 8.70 10.14
C ALA A 487 17.70 9.30 8.74
N SER A 488 17.92 8.46 7.72
CA SER A 488 18.29 8.90 6.38
C SER A 488 17.10 9.32 5.53
N GLY A 489 15.89 8.84 5.84
CA GLY A 489 14.70 9.17 5.06
C GLY A 489 13.61 8.10 5.06
N VAL A 490 12.67 8.21 4.12
CA VAL A 490 11.70 7.16 3.79
C VAL A 490 12.06 6.54 2.45
N HIS A 491 12.18 5.22 2.43
CA HIS A 491 12.39 4.42 1.24
C HIS A 491 11.19 3.48 1.06
N GLN A 492 10.65 3.43 -0.16
CA GLN A 492 9.65 2.46 -0.57
C GLN A 492 10.35 1.25 -1.20
N VAL A 493 9.95 0.06 -0.80
CA VAL A 493 10.42 -1.20 -1.39
C VAL A 493 9.22 -2.00 -1.90
N SER A 494 9.27 -2.39 -3.17
CA SER A 494 8.18 -3.09 -3.85
C SER A 494 8.62 -4.50 -4.29
N LEU A 495 7.94 -5.53 -3.75
CA LEU A 495 8.12 -6.95 -4.11
C LEU A 495 7.16 -7.40 -5.23
N ALA A 496 6.57 -6.46 -5.96
CA ALA A 496 5.50 -6.75 -6.93
C ALA A 496 5.95 -7.59 -8.12
N GLU A 497 7.17 -7.39 -8.59
CA GLU A 497 7.73 -8.20 -9.68
C GLU A 497 7.95 -9.64 -9.22
N LEU A 498 8.46 -9.82 -8.00
CA LEU A 498 8.61 -11.13 -7.39
C LEU A 498 7.25 -11.83 -7.22
N ALA A 499 6.25 -11.14 -6.67
CA ALA A 499 4.91 -11.69 -6.50
C ALA A 499 4.30 -12.13 -7.85
N LYS A 500 4.47 -11.32 -8.92
CA LYS A 500 4.02 -11.68 -10.27
C LYS A 500 4.76 -12.88 -10.84
N LYS A 501 6.08 -13.00 -10.62
CA LYS A 501 6.89 -14.15 -11.06
C LYS A 501 6.47 -15.42 -10.31
N MET A 502 6.30 -15.35 -8.99
CA MET A 502 5.80 -16.45 -8.16
C MET A 502 4.40 -16.90 -8.58
N ALA A 503 3.48 -15.97 -8.87
CA ALA A 503 2.15 -16.30 -9.37
C ALA A 503 2.17 -16.96 -10.75
N LYS A 504 3.16 -16.66 -11.60
CA LYS A 504 3.36 -17.39 -12.87
C LYS A 504 3.89 -18.79 -12.62
N LEU A 505 4.84 -18.96 -11.71
CA LEU A 505 5.39 -20.27 -11.33
C LEU A 505 4.33 -21.18 -10.72
N ASP A 506 3.47 -20.65 -9.85
CA ASP A 506 2.39 -21.40 -9.23
C ASP A 506 1.37 -21.90 -10.28
N LYS A 507 1.00 -21.04 -11.24
CA LYS A 507 0.18 -21.45 -12.39
C LYS A 507 0.84 -22.51 -13.27
N LEU A 508 2.16 -22.39 -13.47
CA LEU A 508 2.92 -23.40 -14.21
C LEU A 508 2.93 -24.71 -13.44
N TYR A 509 3.22 -24.72 -12.14
CA TYR A 509 3.21 -25.91 -11.30
C TYR A 509 1.86 -26.65 -11.35
N LEU A 510 0.75 -25.92 -11.25
CA LEU A 510 -0.60 -26.47 -11.39
C LEU A 510 -0.88 -27.09 -12.77
N SER A 511 -0.17 -26.65 -13.81
CA SER A 511 -0.27 -27.23 -15.16
C SER A 511 0.56 -28.50 -15.38
N GLN A 512 1.34 -28.92 -14.37
CA GLN A 512 2.26 -30.07 -14.42
C GLN A 512 3.18 -30.03 -15.67
N PRO A 513 4.08 -29.04 -15.77
CA PRO A 513 4.99 -28.93 -16.90
C PRO A 513 6.15 -29.92 -16.75
N ASP A 514 6.92 -30.10 -17.82
CA ASP A 514 8.18 -30.85 -17.75
C ASP A 514 9.14 -30.18 -16.73
N GLU A 515 9.88 -31.00 -15.97
CA GLU A 515 10.77 -30.55 -14.88
C GLU A 515 11.81 -29.52 -15.36
N GLU A 516 12.36 -29.71 -16.56
CA GLU A 516 13.31 -28.78 -17.18
C GLU A 516 12.70 -27.39 -17.39
N VAL A 517 11.45 -27.31 -17.84
CA VAL A 517 10.75 -26.03 -18.09
C VAL A 517 10.48 -25.30 -16.77
N PHE A 518 10.18 -26.05 -15.70
CA PHE A 518 9.98 -25.47 -14.38
C PHE A 518 11.29 -24.95 -13.78
N LEU A 519 12.39 -25.69 -13.93
CA LEU A 519 13.72 -25.29 -13.49
C LEU A 519 14.20 -24.04 -14.25
N ASP A 520 14.02 -23.99 -15.57
CA ASP A 520 14.36 -22.82 -16.39
C ASP A 520 13.58 -21.56 -15.92
N ALA A 521 12.29 -21.70 -15.64
CA ALA A 521 11.47 -20.60 -15.14
C ALA A 521 11.86 -20.15 -13.70
N MET A 522 12.30 -21.11 -12.87
CA MET A 522 12.83 -20.83 -11.54
C MET A 522 14.19 -20.11 -11.61
N ASP A 523 15.07 -20.53 -12.52
CA ASP A 523 16.35 -19.86 -12.78
C ASP A 523 16.15 -18.45 -13.31
N GLU A 524 15.17 -18.24 -14.21
CA GLU A 524 14.77 -16.90 -14.67
C GLU A 524 14.34 -16.02 -13.49
N MET A 525 13.52 -16.56 -12.57
CA MET A 525 13.12 -15.85 -11.36
C MET A 525 14.32 -15.48 -10.46
N MET A 526 15.25 -16.41 -10.27
CA MET A 526 16.41 -16.25 -9.39
C MET A 526 17.52 -15.38 -9.99
N SER A 527 17.53 -15.17 -11.30
CA SER A 527 18.53 -14.34 -12.01
C SER A 527 18.35 -12.83 -11.79
N GLU A 528 17.12 -12.38 -11.53
CA GLU A 528 16.77 -10.96 -11.34
C GLU A 528 16.31 -10.71 -9.88
N ARG A 529 17.26 -10.76 -8.94
CA ARG A 529 17.02 -10.45 -7.51
C ARG A 529 17.11 -8.95 -7.23
N LYS A 530 16.21 -8.14 -7.81
CA LYS A 530 16.17 -6.71 -7.49
C LYS A 530 14.75 -6.22 -7.34
N SER A 531 14.35 -5.97 -6.10
CA SER A 531 13.15 -5.19 -5.82
C SER A 531 13.34 -3.74 -6.24
N GLU A 532 12.24 -3.11 -6.61
CA GLU A 532 12.22 -1.68 -6.92
C GLU A 532 12.30 -0.89 -5.60
N VAL A 533 13.43 -0.22 -5.40
CA VAL A 533 13.69 0.64 -4.23
C VAL A 533 13.65 2.10 -4.67
N GLN A 534 12.71 2.87 -4.12
CA GLN A 534 12.56 4.29 -4.40
C GLN A 534 12.74 5.10 -3.12
N CYS A 535 13.66 6.06 -3.12
CA CYS A 535 13.76 7.05 -2.05
C CYS A 535 12.65 8.09 -2.24
N LEU A 536 11.71 8.16 -1.31
CA LEU A 536 10.58 9.11 -1.36
C LEU A 536 10.93 10.42 -0.66
N VAL A 537 11.55 10.31 0.52
CA VAL A 537 11.99 11.46 1.32
C VAL A 537 13.43 11.22 1.72
N SER A 538 14.33 12.13 1.35
CA SER A 538 15.70 12.13 1.86
C SER A 538 15.84 13.19 2.95
N SER A 539 16.39 12.79 4.09
CA SER A 539 16.71 13.67 5.22
C SER A 539 18.15 14.19 5.20
N GLU A 540 18.91 13.85 4.15
CA GLU A 540 20.26 14.36 3.96
C GLU A 540 20.21 15.86 3.65
N THR A 541 20.38 16.68 4.69
CA THR A 541 20.55 18.12 4.50
C THR A 541 21.92 18.39 3.88
N TYR A 542 22.02 19.44 3.05
CA TYR A 542 23.30 19.91 2.49
C TYR A 542 24.39 20.20 3.56
N ASN A 543 24.00 20.33 4.83
CA ASN A 543 24.90 20.49 5.97
C ASN A 543 24.99 19.16 6.75
N ALA A 544 25.96 18.34 6.37
CA ALA A 544 26.20 16.95 6.82
C ALA A 544 26.37 16.70 8.34
N ASN A 545 26.08 17.66 9.23
CA ASN A 545 26.40 17.55 10.66
C ASN A 545 25.24 17.11 11.56
N GLN A 546 23.97 17.12 11.12
CA GLN A 546 22.84 16.58 11.90
C GLN A 546 21.73 16.03 10.98
N PRO A 547 21.49 14.70 10.93
CA PRO A 547 20.33 14.14 10.22
C PRO A 547 19.03 14.52 10.93
N GLU A 548 17.95 14.80 10.19
CA GLU A 548 16.59 15.02 10.73
C GLU A 548 15.77 13.71 10.64
N PRO A 549 15.82 12.82 11.65
CA PRO A 549 15.18 11.52 11.55
C PRO A 549 13.66 11.63 11.50
N ILE A 550 13.04 10.61 10.96
CA ILE A 550 11.59 10.53 10.79
C ILE A 550 10.99 9.83 12.01
N LEU A 551 10.03 10.49 12.67
CA LEU A 551 9.40 10.04 13.92
C LEU A 551 8.11 9.23 13.70
N GLY A 552 7.69 9.10 12.44
CA GLY A 552 6.54 8.31 12.06
C GLY A 552 6.10 8.62 10.63
N ILE A 553 5.41 7.64 10.03
CA ILE A 553 4.81 7.76 8.70
C ILE A 553 3.33 7.38 8.75
N ALA A 554 2.55 7.93 7.83
CA ALA A 554 1.16 7.58 7.62
C ALA A 554 0.83 7.57 6.12
N VAL A 555 0.13 6.53 5.66
CA VAL A 555 -0.25 6.37 4.25
C VAL A 555 -1.75 6.61 4.11
N ILE A 556 -2.12 7.59 3.30
CA ILE A 556 -3.50 7.91 2.95
C ILE A 556 -3.90 7.04 1.76
N THR A 557 -5.01 6.32 1.86
CA THR A 557 -5.57 5.48 0.78
C THR A 557 -6.91 5.97 0.25
N ASP A 558 -7.41 7.09 0.76
CA ASP A 558 -8.70 7.63 0.40
C ASP A 558 -8.72 8.18 -1.04
N ILE A 559 -9.80 7.92 -1.78
CA ILE A 559 -9.96 8.30 -3.19
C ILE A 559 -10.01 9.83 -3.35
N TYR A 560 -10.61 10.53 -2.39
CA TYR A 560 -10.68 11.99 -2.37
C TYR A 560 -9.37 12.61 -1.93
N LEU A 561 -8.74 12.14 -0.86
CA LEU A 561 -7.48 12.72 -0.37
C LEU A 561 -6.25 12.33 -1.19
N THR A 562 -6.41 11.41 -2.15
CA THR A 562 -5.38 10.82 -3.00
C THR A 562 -4.36 9.95 -2.26
N TYR A 563 -3.88 8.92 -2.95
CA TYR A 563 -2.89 7.99 -2.41
C TYR A 563 -1.56 8.71 -2.15
N SER A 564 -1.22 8.93 -0.88
CA SER A 564 -0.09 9.78 -0.49
C SER A 564 0.54 9.35 0.83
N LEU A 565 1.83 9.59 0.97
CA LEU A 565 2.62 9.32 2.17
C LEU A 565 2.86 10.62 2.92
N LEU A 566 2.57 10.62 4.22
CA LEU A 566 2.93 11.67 5.15
C LEU A 566 4.08 11.19 6.05
N ALA A 567 5.15 11.97 6.15
CA ALA A 567 6.29 11.70 7.01
C ALA A 567 6.53 12.88 7.96
N LEU A 568 6.64 12.60 9.27
CA LEU A 568 6.92 13.62 10.28
C LEU A 568 8.40 13.56 10.67
N THR A 569 9.12 14.67 10.52
CA THR A 569 10.53 14.76 10.95
C THR A 569 10.66 15.10 12.44
N ARG A 570 11.87 14.96 12.98
CA ARG A 570 12.22 15.35 14.36
C ARG A 570 11.97 16.82 14.69
N SER A 571 11.98 17.68 13.68
CA SER A 571 11.65 19.10 13.83
C SER A 571 10.14 19.37 13.79
N TYR A 572 9.30 18.33 13.82
CA TYR A 572 7.85 18.38 13.61
C TYR A 572 7.45 18.98 12.27
N LYS A 573 8.30 18.89 11.25
CA LYS A 573 7.92 19.27 9.89
C LYS A 573 7.28 18.07 9.21
N LEU A 574 6.09 18.28 8.62
CA LEU A 574 5.45 17.28 7.79
C LEU A 574 5.97 17.40 6.35
N VAL A 575 6.40 16.26 5.79
CA VAL A 575 6.67 16.11 4.37
C VAL A 575 5.61 15.19 3.80
N ALA A 576 4.88 15.66 2.78
CA ALA A 576 3.89 14.88 2.08
C ALA A 576 4.41 14.55 0.67
N THR A 577 4.25 13.31 0.24
CA THR A 577 4.62 12.87 -1.11
C THR A 577 3.51 12.04 -1.72
N GLU A 578 3.12 12.37 -2.95
CA GLU A 578 2.12 11.60 -3.67
C GLU A 578 2.68 10.26 -4.14
N LEU A 579 1.89 9.21 -3.94
CA LEU A 579 2.24 7.87 -4.33
C LEU A 579 1.52 7.52 -5.62
N SER A 580 2.22 6.85 -6.54
CA SER A 580 1.65 6.46 -7.82
C SER A 580 0.80 5.21 -7.68
N VAL A 581 -0.48 5.30 -8.03
CA VAL A 581 -1.35 4.12 -8.18
C VAL A 581 -0.87 3.31 -9.39
N ARG A 582 -0.67 2.02 -9.19
CA ARG A 582 -0.24 1.11 -10.27
C ARG A 582 -1.37 0.95 -11.27
N HIS A 583 -1.11 1.29 -12.52
CA HIS A 583 -2.08 1.12 -13.60
C HIS A 583 -1.88 -0.27 -14.23
N GLU A 584 -2.78 -1.22 -13.95
CA GLU A 584 -2.73 -2.59 -14.54
C GLU A 584 -2.84 -2.61 -16.07
N HIS A 585 -3.32 -1.52 -16.68
CA HIS A 585 -3.54 -1.42 -18.13
C HIS A 585 -2.79 -0.27 -18.81
N ALA A 586 -1.84 0.37 -18.12
CA ALA A 586 -0.86 1.15 -18.85
C ALA A 586 0.04 0.14 -19.59
N LYS A 587 -0.21 -0.06 -20.90
CA LYS A 587 0.94 -0.25 -21.82
C LYS A 587 1.97 0.77 -21.34
N PRO A 588 3.21 0.38 -21.01
CA PRO A 588 4.19 1.35 -20.56
C PRO A 588 4.18 2.47 -21.59
N ALA A 589 3.60 3.61 -21.19
CA ALA A 589 3.73 4.84 -21.95
C ALA A 589 5.22 5.07 -21.80
N ALA A 590 5.97 4.66 -22.83
CA ALA A 590 7.41 4.49 -22.81
C ALA A 590 8.00 5.55 -21.89
N THR A 591 8.35 5.12 -20.67
CA THR A 591 8.85 6.02 -19.65
C THR A 591 10.09 6.62 -20.26
N ALA A 592 10.05 7.94 -20.45
CA ALA A 592 11.12 8.76 -20.98
C ALA A 592 12.32 8.85 -20.00
N SER A 593 12.61 7.78 -19.27
CA SER A 593 13.72 7.62 -18.34
C SER A 593 14.65 6.46 -18.70
N ASN A 594 14.32 5.63 -19.70
CA ASN A 594 15.27 4.73 -20.33
C ASN A 594 15.70 5.18 -21.73
N ALA A 595 15.81 6.51 -21.90
CA ALA A 595 16.84 7.05 -22.76
C ALA A 595 18.21 6.83 -22.07
N LYS A 596 18.67 5.57 -22.03
CA LYS A 596 20.05 5.34 -22.46
C LYS A 596 20.20 6.25 -23.67
N ARG A 597 21.20 7.11 -23.67
CA ARG A 597 21.66 7.77 -24.89
C ARG A 597 21.99 6.66 -25.90
N ARG A 598 20.96 6.08 -26.52
CA ARG A 598 20.97 5.83 -27.94
C ARG A 598 21.22 7.22 -28.50
N THR A 599 22.49 7.51 -28.68
CA THR A 599 22.96 8.21 -29.86
C THR A 599 22.62 7.38 -31.11
N GLU A 600 21.41 6.83 -31.20
CA GLU A 600 20.66 6.90 -32.42
C GLU A 600 20.19 8.35 -32.42
N THR A 601 21.12 9.26 -32.79
CA THR A 601 20.69 10.41 -33.55
C THR A 601 19.69 9.83 -34.56
N PRO A 602 18.44 10.32 -34.66
CA PRO A 602 17.67 9.99 -35.83
C PRO A 602 18.60 10.43 -36.95
N THR A 603 19.19 9.47 -37.66
CA THR A 603 20.02 9.79 -38.79
C THR A 603 19.03 10.24 -39.84
N LEU A 604 18.58 11.49 -39.70
CA LEU A 604 18.38 12.43 -40.78
C LEU A 604 19.76 12.58 -41.43
N LYS A 605 20.30 11.46 -41.94
CA LYS A 605 21.40 11.44 -42.87
C LYS A 605 20.78 12.09 -44.07
N TYR A 606 21.12 13.35 -44.26
CA TYR A 606 20.91 14.02 -45.51
C TYR A 606 21.53 13.12 -46.60
N GLU A 607 20.68 12.38 -47.32
CA GLU A 607 21.11 11.52 -48.41
C GLU A 607 21.44 12.44 -49.57
N ALA A 608 22.75 12.62 -49.81
CA ALA A 608 23.21 13.41 -50.94
C ALA A 608 22.85 12.69 -52.25
N PHE A 609 22.40 13.44 -53.26
CA PHE A 609 22.17 12.88 -54.60
C PHE A 609 23.47 12.29 -55.19
N SER A 610 24.62 12.83 -54.77
CA SER A 610 25.92 12.21 -54.99
C SER A 610 26.14 11.03 -54.05
N GLY A 611 26.03 9.80 -54.56
CA GLY A 611 26.42 8.59 -53.81
C GLY A 611 27.86 8.67 -53.27
N LYS A 612 28.09 8.07 -52.09
CA LYS A 612 29.44 7.90 -51.50
C LYS A 612 30.26 6.96 -52.40
N PRO A 613 31.57 7.17 -52.63
CA PRO A 613 32.50 8.01 -51.86
C PRO A 613 32.63 9.48 -52.31
N ALA A 614 33.31 10.28 -51.48
CA ALA A 614 33.76 11.62 -51.83
C ALA A 614 34.62 11.57 -53.10
N TYR A 615 34.55 12.62 -53.93
CA TYR A 615 35.25 12.67 -55.20
C TYR A 615 36.77 12.58 -54.99
N THR A 616 37.39 11.53 -55.52
CA THR A 616 38.84 11.39 -55.67
C THR A 616 39.19 11.70 -57.11
N VAL A 617 40.18 12.57 -57.33
CA VAL A 617 40.67 12.88 -58.68
C VAL A 617 41.10 11.59 -59.38
N PRO A 618 40.56 11.24 -60.56
CA PRO A 618 40.98 10.04 -61.27
C PRO A 618 42.49 10.04 -61.51
N GLU A 619 43.18 8.96 -61.12
CA GLU A 619 44.65 8.84 -61.22
C GLU A 619 45.19 9.06 -62.64
N ALA A 620 44.36 8.85 -63.67
CA ALA A 620 44.69 9.10 -65.07
C ALA A 620 44.93 10.59 -65.42
N LEU A 621 44.43 11.55 -64.62
CA LEU A 621 44.78 12.97 -64.73
C LEU A 621 46.15 13.29 -64.12
N ASN A 622 46.60 12.46 -63.17
CA ASN A 622 47.92 12.58 -62.54
C ASN A 622 49.01 11.81 -63.30
N ALA A 623 48.63 11.05 -64.34
CA ALA A 623 49.59 10.34 -65.19
C ALA A 623 50.43 11.35 -65.99
N ALA A 624 51.74 11.31 -65.80
CA ALA A 624 52.72 12.09 -66.55
C ALA A 624 52.54 11.89 -68.07
N PRO A 625 52.92 12.88 -68.91
CA PRO A 625 52.79 12.76 -70.37
C PRO A 625 53.44 11.47 -70.86
N LEU A 626 52.71 10.73 -71.71
CA LEU A 626 53.16 9.47 -72.31
C LEU A 626 54.54 9.68 -72.96
N LYS A 627 55.60 9.24 -72.28
CA LYS A 627 56.96 9.23 -72.84
C LYS A 627 57.04 8.06 -73.80
N PHE A 628 57.08 8.36 -75.10
CA PHE A 628 57.31 7.35 -76.13
C PHE A 628 58.77 6.91 -76.10
N ALA A 629 59.06 5.79 -75.45
CA ALA A 629 60.36 5.15 -75.57
C ALA A 629 60.39 4.35 -76.89
N VAL A 630 61.20 4.79 -77.85
CA VAL A 630 61.53 3.99 -79.02
C VAL A 630 62.42 2.83 -78.53
N SER A 631 62.05 1.58 -78.81
CA SER A 631 62.86 0.41 -78.45
C SER A 631 64.29 0.58 -78.98
N ALA A 632 65.29 0.18 -78.19
CA ALA A 632 66.70 0.45 -78.46
C ALA A 632 67.18 -0.05 -79.84
N ASP A 633 66.52 -1.07 -80.42
CA ASP A 633 66.82 -1.60 -81.76
C ASP A 633 66.41 -0.66 -82.91
N LEU A 634 65.60 0.36 -82.62
CA LEU A 634 65.14 1.40 -83.56
C LEU A 634 65.66 2.81 -83.18
N GLY A 635 66.56 2.88 -82.20
CA GLY A 635 67.21 4.11 -81.74
C GLY A 635 68.66 4.21 -82.21
N GLY A 636 69.03 5.36 -82.81
CA GLY A 636 70.36 5.64 -83.33
C GLY A 636 70.35 5.93 -84.84
N ASN A 637 71.39 6.58 -85.36
CA ASN A 637 71.47 7.16 -86.73
C ASN A 637 71.50 6.13 -87.88
N LYS A 638 70.83 4.98 -87.73
CA LYS A 638 70.67 3.95 -88.75
C LYS A 638 69.33 4.17 -89.48
N PRO A 639 69.29 4.11 -90.82
CA PRO A 639 68.04 4.27 -91.56
C PRO A 639 67.06 3.17 -91.17
N ILE A 640 65.85 3.58 -90.75
CA ILE A 640 64.77 2.68 -90.34
C ILE A 640 64.30 1.91 -91.57
N VAL A 641 64.58 0.60 -91.62
CA VAL A 641 64.08 -0.28 -92.67
C VAL A 641 62.65 -0.72 -92.32
N ILE A 642 61.73 -0.57 -93.26
CA ILE A 642 60.32 -0.95 -93.09
C ILE A 642 60.23 -2.48 -93.13
N ASN A 643 60.14 -3.09 -91.96
CA ASN A 643 59.88 -4.50 -91.72
C ASN A 643 58.51 -4.64 -91.05
N GLU A 644 57.92 -5.83 -91.08
CA GLU A 644 56.63 -6.11 -90.43
C GLU A 644 56.66 -5.76 -88.92
N ASN A 645 57.80 -5.99 -88.27
CA ASN A 645 58.01 -5.67 -86.86
C ASN A 645 58.04 -4.16 -86.58
N THR A 646 58.57 -3.34 -87.50
CA THR A 646 58.57 -1.87 -87.37
C THR A 646 57.17 -1.29 -87.52
N LEU A 647 56.36 -1.84 -88.44
CA LEU A 647 54.96 -1.42 -88.60
C LEU A 647 54.10 -1.82 -87.39
N ARG A 648 54.28 -3.04 -86.83
CA ARG A 648 53.60 -3.45 -85.58
C ARG A 648 54.02 -2.58 -84.39
N PHE A 649 55.29 -2.16 -84.33
CA PHE A 649 55.75 -1.21 -83.33
C PHE A 649 55.10 0.17 -83.50
N MET A 650 54.99 0.68 -84.73
CA MET A 650 54.31 1.96 -84.99
C MET A 650 52.82 1.91 -84.66
N VAL A 651 52.13 0.81 -84.99
CA VAL A 651 50.71 0.61 -84.67
C VAL A 651 50.49 0.52 -83.16
N SER A 652 51.30 -0.26 -82.44
CA SER A 652 51.20 -0.34 -80.97
C SER A 652 51.59 0.98 -80.29
N THR A 653 52.51 1.75 -80.89
CA THR A 653 52.89 3.07 -80.39
C THR A 653 51.80 4.12 -80.65
N SER A 654 51.07 4.03 -81.77
CA SER A 654 49.96 4.95 -82.09
C SER A 654 48.64 4.58 -81.39
N GLN A 655 48.44 3.32 -81.01
CA GLN A 655 47.28 2.88 -80.22
C GLN A 655 47.32 3.40 -78.79
N LYS A 656 48.47 3.41 -78.12
CA LYS A 656 48.63 3.93 -76.74
C LYS A 656 48.09 5.35 -76.52
N PRO A 657 48.39 6.36 -77.36
CA PRO A 657 47.84 7.70 -77.21
C PRO A 657 46.36 7.77 -77.58
N LEU A 658 45.88 6.96 -78.53
CA LEU A 658 44.45 6.89 -78.86
C LEU A 658 43.63 6.28 -77.72
N GLU A 659 44.15 5.23 -77.05
CA GLU A 659 43.58 4.65 -75.84
C GLU A 659 43.61 5.62 -74.66
N ALA A 660 44.68 6.41 -74.53
CA ALA A 660 44.76 7.46 -73.51
C ALA A 660 43.78 8.61 -73.79
N LEU A 661 43.63 9.03 -75.05
CA LEU A 661 42.67 10.07 -75.44
C LEU A 661 41.23 9.61 -75.23
N THR A 662 40.88 8.39 -75.61
CA THR A 662 39.53 7.83 -75.36
C THR A 662 39.25 7.72 -73.87
N LYS A 663 40.23 7.32 -73.05
CA LYS A 663 40.13 7.36 -71.57
C LYS A 663 39.95 8.78 -71.04
N LEU A 664 40.71 9.76 -71.53
CA LEU A 664 40.59 11.16 -71.12
C LEU A 664 39.22 11.75 -71.49
N VAL A 665 38.70 11.45 -72.67
CA VAL A 665 37.35 11.87 -73.10
C VAL A 665 36.28 11.23 -72.21
N GLY A 666 36.42 9.95 -71.87
CA GLY A 666 35.54 9.27 -70.93
C GLY A 666 35.60 9.86 -69.51
N ILE A 667 36.78 10.29 -69.06
CA ILE A 667 36.94 11.00 -67.78
C ILE A 667 36.29 12.38 -67.84
N ALA A 668 36.50 13.15 -68.91
CA ALA A 668 35.93 14.48 -69.08
C ALA A 668 34.39 14.45 -69.07
N SER A 669 33.76 13.50 -69.76
CA SER A 669 32.30 13.36 -69.73
C SER A 669 31.78 12.93 -68.36
N SER A 670 32.51 12.05 -67.64
CA SER A 670 32.16 11.69 -66.27
C SER A 670 32.28 12.86 -65.29
N LEU A 671 33.26 13.76 -65.50
CA LEU A 671 33.43 14.98 -64.71
C LEU A 671 32.30 15.97 -64.97
N GLU A 672 31.91 16.16 -66.22
CA GLU A 672 30.80 17.04 -66.59
C GLU A 672 29.47 16.56 -65.97
N GLN A 673 29.19 15.25 -66.03
CA GLN A 673 28.05 14.64 -65.34
C GLN A 673 28.12 14.81 -63.81
N ARG A 674 29.32 14.74 -63.22
CA ARG A 674 29.48 14.93 -61.78
C ARG A 674 29.28 16.39 -61.37
N ILE A 675 29.78 17.34 -62.15
CA ILE A 675 29.62 18.78 -61.90
C ILE A 675 28.14 19.15 -61.94
N SER A 676 27.38 18.65 -62.92
CA SER A 676 25.94 18.93 -63.00
C SER A 676 25.18 18.35 -61.79
N VAL A 677 25.53 17.13 -61.36
CA VAL A 677 24.99 16.53 -60.13
C VAL A 677 25.34 17.35 -58.88
N GLN A 678 26.57 17.86 -58.79
CA GLN A 678 26.99 18.69 -57.65
C GLN A 678 26.29 20.05 -57.62
N GLN A 679 26.02 20.66 -58.77
CA GLN A 679 25.25 21.90 -58.87
C GLN A 679 23.81 21.70 -58.38
N GLN A 680 23.14 20.64 -58.85
CA GLN A 680 21.78 20.30 -58.40
C GLN A 680 21.73 20.02 -56.90
N GLU A 681 22.74 19.31 -56.37
CA GLU A 681 22.83 19.05 -54.93
C GLU A 681 23.06 20.33 -54.13
N LEU A 682 23.89 21.25 -54.62
CA LEU A 682 24.12 22.54 -53.97
C LEU A 682 22.83 23.38 -53.90
N GLU A 683 22.07 23.47 -55.00
CA GLU A 683 20.78 24.15 -55.03
C GLU A 683 19.82 23.56 -53.99
N ARG A 684 19.76 22.22 -53.90
CA ARG A 684 18.96 21.51 -52.90
C ARG A 684 19.43 21.79 -51.47
N GLN A 685 20.74 21.86 -51.23
CA GLN A 685 21.30 22.23 -49.91
C GLN A 685 20.88 23.65 -49.52
N ILE A 686 20.91 24.60 -50.45
CA ILE A 686 20.47 25.97 -50.20
C ILE A 686 18.98 26.01 -49.87
N ASP A 687 18.14 25.31 -50.63
CA ASP A 687 16.70 25.26 -50.37
C ASP A 687 16.35 24.61 -49.02
N THR A 688 17.04 23.51 -48.68
CA THR A 688 16.81 22.81 -47.42
C THR A 688 17.30 23.62 -46.23
N THR A 689 18.47 24.26 -46.33
CA THR A 689 18.98 25.17 -45.28
C THR A 689 18.09 26.38 -45.11
N TYR A 690 17.53 26.95 -46.18
CA TYR A 690 16.56 28.03 -46.10
C TYR A 690 15.26 27.61 -45.39
N LYS A 691 14.70 26.43 -45.75
CA LYS A 691 13.53 25.87 -45.06
C LYS A 691 13.81 25.55 -43.58
N LEU A 692 15.01 25.05 -43.27
CA LEU A 692 15.44 24.79 -41.89
C LEU A 692 15.58 26.10 -41.10
N ALA A 693 16.18 27.14 -41.69
CA ALA A 693 16.26 28.46 -41.07
C ALA A 693 14.86 29.03 -40.80
N GLN A 694 13.93 28.92 -41.75
CA GLN A 694 12.56 29.39 -41.58
C GLN A 694 11.78 28.60 -40.51
N THR A 695 11.99 27.28 -40.43
CA THR A 695 11.35 26.45 -39.39
C THR A 695 11.94 26.73 -38.02
N LEU A 696 13.26 26.89 -37.91
CA LEU A 696 13.93 27.31 -36.66
C LEU A 696 13.48 28.70 -36.22
N GLU A 697 13.29 29.65 -37.14
CA GLU A 697 12.76 30.97 -36.80
C GLU A 697 11.31 30.86 -36.29
N LYS A 698 10.48 29.99 -36.88
CA LYS A 698 9.11 29.76 -36.40
C LYS A 698 9.04 29.04 -35.06
N THR A 699 9.97 28.15 -34.73
CA THR A 699 9.91 27.32 -33.51
C THR A 699 10.76 27.85 -32.37
N VAL A 700 11.94 28.42 -32.67
CA VAL A 700 12.96 28.84 -31.70
C VAL A 700 13.06 30.36 -31.58
N SER A 701 12.34 31.15 -32.40
CA SER A 701 12.34 32.60 -32.17
C SER A 701 11.86 32.93 -30.76
N ALA A 702 12.47 33.96 -30.17
CA ALA A 702 12.12 34.43 -28.83
C ALA A 702 10.63 34.80 -28.67
N LYS A 703 9.93 35.07 -29.77
CA LYS A 703 8.47 35.29 -29.78
C LYS A 703 7.69 33.97 -29.73
N ALA A 704 8.08 32.97 -30.51
CA ALA A 704 7.44 31.66 -30.53
C ALA A 704 7.61 30.90 -29.21
N VAL A 705 8.81 30.97 -28.59
CA VAL A 705 9.05 30.37 -27.27
C VAL A 705 8.16 31.00 -26.21
N LYS A 706 8.04 32.34 -26.20
CA LYS A 706 7.12 33.04 -25.28
C LYS A 706 5.65 32.66 -25.51
N GLU A 707 5.21 32.56 -26.76
CA GLU A 707 3.84 32.14 -27.09
C GLU A 707 3.58 30.68 -26.66
N GLN A 708 4.56 29.80 -26.83
CA GLN A 708 4.48 28.41 -26.35
C GLN A 708 4.42 28.35 -24.82
N ASP A 709 5.27 29.10 -24.13
CA ASP A 709 5.29 29.18 -22.67
C ASP A 709 3.95 29.71 -22.14
N GLU A 710 3.42 30.79 -22.73
CA GLU A 710 2.10 31.32 -22.40
C GLU A 710 0.99 30.30 -22.64
N ARG A 711 1.05 29.55 -23.74
CA ARG A 711 0.08 28.47 -24.03
C ARG A 711 0.19 27.32 -23.05
N ILE A 712 1.40 26.92 -22.66
CA ILE A 712 1.64 25.88 -21.64
C ILE A 712 1.08 26.34 -20.30
N LEU A 713 1.32 27.59 -19.89
CA LEU A 713 0.76 28.17 -18.67
C LEU A 713 -0.78 28.21 -18.70
N GLN A 714 -1.38 28.61 -19.82
CA GLN A 714 -2.84 28.59 -19.97
C GLN A 714 -3.41 27.17 -19.91
N LEU A 715 -2.74 26.20 -20.53
CA LEU A 715 -3.12 24.79 -20.46
C LEU A 715 -3.01 24.25 -19.04
N ALA A 716 -1.93 24.56 -18.33
CA ALA A 716 -1.73 24.19 -16.93
C ALA A 716 -2.84 24.78 -16.03
N ARG A 717 -3.16 26.07 -16.18
CA ARG A 717 -4.28 26.71 -15.46
C ARG A 717 -5.63 26.06 -15.76
N ARG A 718 -5.91 25.76 -17.03
CA ARG A 718 -7.15 25.04 -17.42
C ARG A 718 -7.20 23.65 -16.82
N HIS A 719 -6.09 22.92 -16.84
CA HIS A 719 -5.97 21.60 -16.23
C HIS A 719 -6.22 21.66 -14.72
N GLY A 720 -5.58 22.59 -14.00
CA GLY A 720 -5.81 22.82 -12.57
C GLY A 720 -7.28 23.10 -12.25
N LYS A 721 -7.95 23.99 -13.03
CA LYS A 721 -9.38 24.25 -12.86
C LYS A 721 -10.26 23.03 -13.11
N ILE A 722 -9.92 22.19 -14.09
CA ILE A 722 -10.66 20.94 -14.35
C ILE A 722 -10.45 19.96 -13.20
N SER A 723 -9.24 19.83 -12.68
CA SER A 723 -8.93 18.97 -11.54
C SER A 723 -9.72 19.38 -10.29
N LEU A 724 -9.73 20.68 -9.95
CA LEU A 724 -10.55 21.19 -8.84
C LEU A 724 -12.04 20.91 -9.04
N ARG A 725 -12.53 20.99 -10.28
CA ARG A 725 -13.91 20.61 -10.59
C ARG A 725 -14.16 19.12 -10.38
N ILE A 726 -13.22 18.25 -10.76
CA ILE A 726 -13.28 16.81 -10.50
C ILE A 726 -13.32 16.55 -9.00
N ASP A 727 -12.42 17.16 -8.22
CA ASP A 727 -12.40 17.02 -6.76
C ASP A 727 -13.70 17.49 -6.11
N SER A 728 -14.24 18.64 -6.54
CA SER A 728 -15.53 19.13 -6.06
C SER A 728 -16.69 18.19 -6.40
N PHE A 729 -16.60 17.48 -7.54
CA PHE A 729 -17.60 16.49 -7.94
C PHE A 729 -17.44 15.20 -7.14
N LEU A 730 -16.20 14.74 -6.91
CA LEU A 730 -15.91 13.58 -6.05
C LEU A 730 -16.43 13.81 -4.63
N ARG A 731 -16.15 14.98 -4.05
CA ARG A 731 -16.65 15.33 -2.71
C ARG A 731 -18.18 15.30 -2.63
N LYS A 732 -18.86 15.92 -3.60
CA LYS A 732 -20.34 15.88 -3.70
C LYS A 732 -20.86 14.45 -3.89
N SER A 733 -20.20 13.66 -4.73
CA SER A 733 -20.59 12.27 -4.98
C SER A 733 -20.43 11.42 -3.71
N MET A 734 -19.32 11.56 -2.97
CA MET A 734 -19.11 10.86 -1.72
C MET A 734 -20.15 11.23 -0.67
N GLN A 735 -20.47 12.52 -0.51
CA GLN A 735 -21.54 12.96 0.40
C GLN A 735 -22.91 12.36 0.06
N VAL A 736 -23.21 12.18 -1.23
CA VAL A 736 -24.49 11.60 -1.69
C VAL A 736 -24.54 10.07 -1.52
N HIS A 737 -23.42 9.38 -1.72
CA HIS A 737 -23.39 7.90 -1.73
C HIS A 737 -22.96 7.29 -0.38
N GLN A 738 -22.34 8.07 0.51
CA GLN A 738 -22.09 7.71 1.91
C GLN A 738 -22.71 8.78 2.83
N PRO A 739 -24.05 8.87 2.91
CA PRO A 739 -24.67 9.78 3.85
C PRO A 739 -24.45 9.27 5.27
N GLU A 740 -23.67 10.01 6.07
CA GLU A 740 -23.98 10.07 7.49
C GLU A 740 -25.39 10.69 7.60
N LEU A 741 -26.34 9.96 8.18
CA LEU A 741 -27.76 10.36 8.24
C LEU A 741 -27.90 11.83 8.66
N SER A 742 -28.33 12.67 7.71
CA SER A 742 -28.57 14.09 7.92
C SER A 742 -29.62 14.29 9.02
N GLU A 743 -29.57 15.40 9.75
CA GLU A 743 -30.55 15.68 10.81
C GLU A 743 -32.00 15.66 10.28
N ASP A 744 -32.20 16.07 9.03
CA ASP A 744 -33.53 16.06 8.42
C ASP A 744 -33.95 14.65 7.99
N GLU A 745 -33.00 13.79 7.61
CA GLU A 745 -33.25 12.37 7.35
C GLU A 745 -33.53 11.62 8.65
N ARG A 746 -32.86 11.97 9.76
CA ARG A 746 -33.19 11.42 11.09
C ARG A 746 -34.60 11.80 11.52
N LYS A 747 -34.98 13.08 11.39
CA LYS A 747 -36.36 13.53 11.63
C LYS A 747 -37.36 12.82 10.72
N TRP A 748 -36.97 12.53 9.48
CA TRP A 748 -37.82 11.82 8.54
C TRP A 748 -37.99 10.34 8.91
N VAL A 749 -36.91 9.66 9.32
CA VAL A 749 -36.95 8.27 9.83
C VAL A 749 -37.75 8.18 11.13
N GLU A 750 -37.59 9.14 12.05
CA GLU A 750 -38.42 9.24 13.26
C GLU A 750 -39.91 9.38 12.89
N ARG A 751 -40.25 10.28 11.96
CA ARG A 751 -41.62 10.41 11.46
C ARG A 751 -42.12 9.14 10.77
N MET A 752 -41.26 8.44 10.04
CA MET A 752 -41.62 7.19 9.37
C MET A 752 -41.93 6.10 10.39
N ASN A 753 -41.13 6.00 11.46
CA ASN A 753 -41.37 5.09 12.57
C ASN A 753 -42.65 5.43 13.33
N GLU A 754 -42.93 6.72 13.59
CA GLU A 754 -44.21 7.15 14.17
C GLU A 754 -45.40 6.80 13.27
N LEU A 755 -45.27 6.95 11.95
CA LEU A 755 -46.31 6.59 11.00
C LEU A 755 -46.49 5.08 10.93
N GLN A 756 -45.39 4.32 10.98
CA GLN A 756 -45.42 2.86 11.03
C GLN A 756 -46.13 2.38 12.31
N GLU A 757 -45.84 2.98 13.47
CA GLU A 757 -46.56 2.67 14.71
C GLU A 757 -48.06 3.02 14.63
N LYS A 758 -48.42 4.12 13.96
CA LYS A 758 -49.83 4.47 13.71
C LYS A 758 -50.53 3.51 12.75
N VAL A 759 -49.81 2.84 11.86
CA VAL A 759 -50.37 1.88 10.90
C VAL A 759 -50.43 0.47 11.50
N GLU A 760 -49.32 -0.02 12.06
CA GLU A 760 -49.10 -1.40 12.51
C GLU A 760 -49.29 -1.61 14.03
N GLY A 761 -49.33 -0.54 14.83
CA GLY A 761 -49.51 -0.64 16.27
C GLY A 761 -50.83 -1.31 16.69
N PRO A 762 -50.97 -1.71 17.97
CA PRO A 762 -52.13 -2.47 18.46
C PRO A 762 -53.47 -1.73 18.35
N ASN A 763 -53.44 -0.40 18.24
CA ASN A 763 -54.60 0.47 17.96
C ASN A 763 -54.52 1.15 16.58
N GLY A 764 -53.61 0.68 15.73
CA GLY A 764 -53.30 1.23 14.42
C GLY A 764 -54.38 1.01 13.39
N TYR A 765 -54.21 1.63 12.22
CA TYR A 765 -55.21 1.61 11.16
C TYR A 765 -55.52 0.20 10.67
N VAL A 766 -54.52 -0.71 10.62
CA VAL A 766 -54.72 -2.10 10.20
C VAL A 766 -55.62 -2.85 11.17
N ALA A 767 -55.33 -2.76 12.48
CA ALA A 767 -56.16 -3.38 13.52
C ALA A 767 -57.60 -2.82 13.54
N ARG A 768 -57.78 -1.52 13.24
CA ARG A 768 -59.11 -0.92 13.09
C ARG A 768 -59.84 -1.40 11.84
N MET A 769 -59.13 -1.56 10.73
CA MET A 769 -59.69 -2.11 9.49
C MET A 769 -60.12 -3.57 9.68
N GLU A 770 -59.35 -4.37 10.39
CA GLU A 770 -59.72 -5.75 10.72
C GLU A 770 -60.96 -5.80 11.63
N LYS A 771 -61.01 -4.98 12.70
CA LYS A 771 -62.21 -4.85 13.54
C LYS A 771 -63.43 -4.40 12.72
N LEU A 772 -63.27 -3.45 11.81
CA LEU A 772 -64.35 -3.00 10.92
C LEU A 772 -64.79 -4.12 9.96
N LYS A 773 -63.84 -4.92 9.44
CA LYS A 773 -64.13 -6.05 8.57
C LYS A 773 -64.89 -7.14 9.32
N GLU A 774 -64.53 -7.42 10.57
CA GLU A 774 -65.28 -8.32 11.45
C GLU A 774 -66.68 -7.77 11.77
N GLN A 775 -66.81 -6.47 12.07
CA GLN A 775 -68.11 -5.83 12.29
C GLN A 775 -68.99 -5.87 11.04
N LEU A 776 -68.40 -5.68 9.85
CA LEU A 776 -69.10 -5.73 8.57
C LEU A 776 -69.51 -7.17 8.23
N GLN A 777 -68.67 -8.17 8.54
CA GLN A 777 -69.03 -9.58 8.45
C GLN A 777 -70.16 -9.95 9.42
N ARG A 778 -70.14 -9.42 10.66
CA ARG A 778 -71.26 -9.56 11.61
C ARG A 778 -72.53 -8.86 11.14
N ALA A 779 -72.41 -7.69 10.51
CA ALA A 779 -73.55 -6.97 9.94
C ALA A 779 -74.13 -7.67 8.70
N LYS A 780 -73.29 -8.35 7.90
CA LYS A 780 -73.72 -9.18 6.77
C LYS A 780 -74.33 -10.51 7.20
N SER A 781 -73.85 -11.10 8.30
CA SER A 781 -74.36 -12.37 8.83
C SER A 781 -75.56 -12.19 9.76
N ALA A 782 -75.83 -10.96 10.23
CA ALA A 782 -77.11 -10.61 10.84
C ALA A 782 -78.21 -10.73 9.77
N PRO A 783 -79.26 -11.55 9.96
CA PRO A 783 -80.36 -11.63 9.02
C PRO A 783 -80.99 -10.25 8.93
N ALA A 784 -81.20 -9.76 7.70
CA ALA A 784 -81.92 -8.53 7.42
C ALA A 784 -83.19 -8.49 8.28
N ARG A 785 -83.18 -7.68 9.35
CA ARG A 785 -84.39 -7.35 10.09
C ARG A 785 -85.29 -6.63 9.10
N SER A 786 -86.19 -7.39 8.49
CA SER A 786 -87.44 -6.99 7.85
C SER A 786 -87.61 -5.48 7.72
N THR A 787 -86.97 -4.88 6.72
CA THR A 787 -87.55 -3.76 5.96
C THR A 787 -88.24 -4.28 4.71
N ALA A 788 -88.76 -5.51 4.78
CA ALA A 788 -89.97 -5.90 4.06
C ALA A 788 -91.19 -5.37 4.84
N GLN A 789 -91.30 -4.05 5.04
CA GLN A 789 -92.53 -3.39 5.45
C GLN A 789 -92.38 -1.89 5.18
N ARG A 790 -93.16 -1.42 4.19
CA ARG A 790 -93.21 -0.08 3.54
C ARG A 790 -92.41 0.10 2.25
N THR A 791 -92.40 -0.90 1.38
CA THR A 791 -92.61 -0.65 -0.06
C THR A 791 -94.11 -0.42 -0.28
N ASN A 792 -94.61 0.76 0.05
CA ASN A 792 -95.90 1.24 -0.46
C ASN A 792 -95.88 2.77 -0.48
N GLY A 793 -95.50 3.25 -1.65
CA GLY A 793 -95.21 4.63 -1.98
C GLY A 793 -94.36 4.60 -3.24
N LEU A 794 -94.89 4.02 -4.32
CA LEU A 794 -94.25 4.08 -5.64
C LEU A 794 -93.93 5.55 -5.92
N MET A 795 -92.65 5.90 -5.96
CA MET A 795 -92.23 7.12 -6.62
C MET A 795 -92.71 7.01 -8.06
N THR A 796 -93.73 7.79 -8.40
CA THR A 796 -94.27 7.80 -9.75
C THR A 796 -93.17 8.25 -10.71
N SER A 797 -93.15 7.72 -11.94
CA SER A 797 -92.16 8.07 -12.98
C SER A 797 -91.98 9.59 -13.16
N ALA A 798 -93.03 10.38 -12.87
CA ALA A 798 -92.98 11.83 -12.82
C ALA A 798 -92.13 12.36 -11.63
N GLN A 799 -92.36 11.87 -10.41
CA GLN A 799 -91.61 12.26 -9.21
C GLN A 799 -90.13 11.88 -9.30
N SER A 800 -89.80 10.71 -9.87
CA SER A 800 -88.40 10.32 -10.10
C SER A 800 -87.73 11.21 -11.13
N LYS A 801 -88.41 11.60 -12.22
CA LYS A 801 -87.90 12.57 -13.20
C LYS A 801 -87.72 13.97 -12.60
N THR A 802 -88.64 14.44 -11.76
CA THR A 802 -88.50 15.72 -11.07
C THR A 802 -87.32 15.70 -10.10
N LEU A 803 -87.12 14.62 -9.36
CA LEU A 803 -85.95 14.45 -8.50
C LEU A 803 -84.66 14.32 -9.31
N LEU A 804 -84.68 13.64 -10.45
CA LEU A 804 -83.52 13.54 -11.34
C LEU A 804 -83.15 14.92 -11.89
N LEU A 805 -84.15 15.73 -12.27
CA LEU A 805 -83.94 17.12 -12.68
C LEU A 805 -83.36 17.96 -11.53
N GLN A 806 -83.93 17.90 -10.33
CA GLN A 806 -83.39 18.60 -9.16
C GLN A 806 -81.98 18.13 -8.79
N LEU A 807 -81.68 16.85 -8.94
CA LEU A 807 -80.33 16.31 -8.72
C LEU A 807 -79.36 16.75 -9.81
N THR A 808 -79.79 16.84 -11.07
CA THR A 808 -78.95 17.37 -12.16
C THR A 808 -78.68 18.86 -11.97
N GLU A 809 -79.66 19.62 -11.50
CA GLU A 809 -79.51 21.03 -11.18
C GLU A 809 -78.56 21.23 -10.00
N LYS A 810 -78.74 20.45 -8.91
CA LYS A 810 -77.81 20.47 -7.78
C LYS A 810 -76.41 19.98 -8.15
N LYS A 811 -76.28 19.00 -9.04
CA LYS A 811 -74.98 18.55 -9.57
C LYS A 811 -74.29 19.67 -10.35
N ARG A 812 -75.04 20.42 -11.16
CA ARG A 812 -74.51 21.58 -11.89
C ARG A 812 -74.06 22.68 -10.93
N ALA A 813 -74.87 23.00 -9.92
CA ALA A 813 -74.49 23.96 -8.88
C ALA A 813 -73.24 23.52 -8.12
N LEU A 814 -73.09 22.22 -7.79
CA LEU A 814 -71.88 21.69 -7.17
C LEU A 814 -70.66 21.76 -8.11
N GLN A 815 -70.84 21.55 -9.42
CA GLN A 815 -69.76 21.71 -10.39
C GLN A 815 -69.32 23.17 -10.52
N GLU A 816 -70.26 24.12 -10.52
CA GLU A 816 -69.93 25.56 -10.52
C GLU A 816 -69.22 25.97 -9.23
N ILE A 817 -69.66 25.47 -8.06
CA ILE A 817 -68.98 25.71 -6.79
C ILE A 817 -67.57 25.10 -6.84
N LYS A 818 -67.41 23.88 -7.36
CA LYS A 818 -66.10 23.24 -7.51
C LYS A 818 -65.17 24.06 -8.41
N GLN A 819 -65.66 24.51 -9.55
CA GLN A 819 -64.90 25.38 -10.46
C GLN A 819 -64.53 26.71 -9.80
N ARG A 820 -65.44 27.31 -9.01
CA ARG A 820 -65.12 28.52 -8.24
C ARG A 820 -64.07 28.25 -7.18
N VAL A 821 -64.10 27.11 -6.50
CA VAL A 821 -63.08 26.72 -5.53
C VAL A 821 -61.75 26.48 -6.22
N GLU A 822 -61.72 25.80 -7.36
CA GLU A 822 -60.50 25.60 -8.17
C GLU A 822 -59.91 26.94 -8.63
N VAL A 823 -60.74 27.85 -9.15
CA VAL A 823 -60.29 29.21 -9.54
C VAL A 823 -59.80 30.03 -8.34
N LEU A 824 -60.48 29.94 -7.20
CA LEU A 824 -60.02 30.61 -5.97
C LEU A 824 -58.70 30.03 -5.48
N GLN A 825 -58.50 28.73 -5.62
CA GLN A 825 -57.27 28.05 -5.25
C GLN A 825 -56.11 28.45 -6.17
N ASP A 826 -56.35 28.53 -7.49
CA ASP A 826 -55.39 29.05 -8.48
C ASP A 826 -55.08 30.54 -8.29
N CYS A 827 -55.99 31.32 -7.69
CA CYS A 827 -55.73 32.73 -7.34
C CYS A 827 -54.99 32.91 -5.99
N LEU A 828 -54.96 31.88 -5.14
CA LEU A 828 -54.32 31.89 -3.81
C LEU A 828 -52.91 31.28 -3.82
N THR A 829 -52.61 30.40 -4.78
CA THR A 829 -51.25 29.96 -5.13
C THR A 829 -50.56 30.99 -6.02
#